data_AF-A0A4Q4ZQV5-F1
#
_entry.id   AF-A0A4Q4ZQV5-F1
#
_cell.length_a   1.000
_cell.length_b   1.000
_cell.length_c   1.000
_cell.angle_alpha   90.00
_cell.angle_beta   90.00
_cell.angle_gamma   90.00
#
_symmetry.space_group_name_H-M   'P 1'
#
loop_
_entity.id
_entity.type
_entity.pdbx_description
1 polymer ?
#
loop_
_entity_poly.entity_id
_entity_poly.type
_entity_poly.pdbx_seq_one_letter_code
_entity_poly.pdbx_strand_id
1 'polypeptide(L)'
;MSAPTFPPGGTILDTFKKSFVDVPVDADNDNAIATTEFLDAAESLTTIFDALGSVAFSPVKNDMMGNIKLAAAAESETLQALVKNELKDKKHVATEGLLWLVRGLDFTCIALSQNVAKPSEELADSFRNAYGATLKPHHSFLVKPVFSAALSACPYRKSFYEKLGSDEAKVQSELRVYLAALEKVVGILKGFQDRKEAKCSRQFVPNYPPTSTSKGFRLIVNVTDPTKDLSPSVNGWSFSTVHTGAGLSDAVVSADQGIGRIYYQNGTAEEIRYKSGSILSDGGTPLFPWGVQVQAKGEADEPAVRVNAGSGTKGVALSAFPEPYSYLTGTNPGVYAVCPRIIPYYNATFNVVRWAYDEFNYTTGLYERTVPEDCVAVNFLPQCADLPELPEGSLSSHEFAANSKCYEDVRRTTGSKMATVTPRKLIPNYVSASIAVSFGGLLNGYDTGCIGAISHMRQFTETMGRMPALLLGITVSMMMLTGTLPSVFAGHLADRRGRLKIILPGAILFAMGAALQGTAHKLTQFIVGRALGGFGQGMFLANIAVYITEIAPSQKRGRLVALPQFAATAGVCLGYFSCYGTVSVTSSFAWRLPYVVQGIIAIMLALTCLLLPESPRWLALHGRSEEAVLALRMLDFNMDEARGFLSVAQQQPSLSGWQNFALLFRRNYRPRTFLALFLLGMVQLGGIDAITYYAPVLFGQAGLASDNASFLVSGISSILMLVISIPAFMLADRWGRRTSAISGGIGLSGCMMVIGSLYAAKAVHPSGFARWVVIVAVYVFGLTYCATWGIVSKIYASEIQPGNTRAAANSVAMGLSFFTNWLVALITPILLDASAFGAYFLFGGLALCTTGVLAAYMPETRGRSLENIQEAFHRPAVCSITRYLRPLILSLRHRVVNNPANEEIEMERQNQTGSAEAISISHEGVTRSLRLDVASA
;
A
#
# COMPACT_ATOMS: atom_id res chain seq x y z
N MET A 1 31.01 -22.62 14.74
CA MET A 1 31.37 -21.88 15.97
C MET A 1 31.59 -22.92 17.06
N SER A 2 32.70 -22.84 17.77
CA SER A 2 33.06 -23.71 18.90
C SER A 2 32.06 -23.54 20.05
N ALA A 3 31.81 -24.60 20.82
CA ALA A 3 30.99 -24.52 22.03
C ALA A 3 31.56 -23.46 23.00
N PRO A 4 30.72 -22.73 23.75
CA PRO A 4 31.20 -21.79 24.76
C PRO A 4 32.13 -22.52 25.73
N THR A 5 33.32 -21.96 25.96
CA THR A 5 34.32 -22.53 26.87
C THR A 5 34.16 -21.87 28.23
N PHE A 6 33.72 -22.64 29.23
CA PHE A 6 33.62 -22.21 30.62
C PHE A 6 34.70 -22.92 31.47
N PRO A 7 35.06 -22.38 32.64
CA PRO A 7 36.07 -22.98 33.52
C PRO A 7 35.72 -24.43 33.88
N PRO A 8 36.71 -25.31 34.14
CA PRO A 8 36.44 -26.68 34.59
C PRO A 8 35.54 -26.70 35.85
N GLY A 9 34.37 -27.33 35.74
CA GLY A 9 33.35 -27.36 36.81
C GLY A 9 32.50 -26.09 36.94
N GLY A 10 32.66 -25.11 36.05
CA GLY A 10 31.84 -23.90 35.94
C GLY A 10 30.64 -24.04 35.01
N THR A 11 29.86 -22.98 34.88
CA THR A 11 28.71 -22.87 33.98
C THR A 11 28.87 -21.71 33.00
N ILE A 12 27.96 -21.58 32.05
CA ILE A 12 27.93 -20.46 31.10
C ILE A 12 27.81 -19.10 31.82
N LEU A 13 27.23 -19.06 33.01
CA LEU A 13 27.07 -17.83 33.79
C LEU A 13 28.43 -17.31 34.29
N ASP A 14 29.40 -18.19 34.51
CA ASP A 14 30.78 -17.82 34.86
C ASP A 14 31.52 -17.12 33.70
N THR A 15 30.97 -17.17 32.48
CA THR A 15 31.53 -16.49 31.31
C THR A 15 30.96 -15.08 31.11
N PHE A 16 29.98 -14.68 31.92
CA PHE A 16 29.33 -13.39 31.76
C PHE A 16 30.26 -12.28 32.23
N LYS A 17 30.41 -11.25 31.40
CA LYS A 17 31.16 -10.04 31.76
C LYS A 17 30.55 -9.36 33.00
N LYS A 18 29.21 -9.40 33.10
CA LYS A 18 28.44 -8.89 34.23
C LYS A 18 27.17 -9.71 34.42
N SER A 19 26.83 -10.03 35.66
CA SER A 19 25.57 -10.70 36.01
C SER A 19 24.48 -9.68 36.35
N PHE A 20 23.22 -9.99 36.07
CA PHE A 20 22.08 -9.18 36.56
C PHE A 20 21.98 -9.18 38.10
N VAL A 21 22.61 -10.14 38.77
CA VAL A 21 22.75 -10.15 40.25
C VAL A 21 23.59 -8.96 40.72
N ASP A 22 24.55 -8.51 39.91
CA ASP A 22 25.52 -7.46 40.25
C ASP A 22 25.16 -6.09 39.68
N VAL A 23 23.96 -5.94 39.10
CA VAL A 23 23.47 -4.66 38.57
C VAL A 23 22.99 -3.79 39.74
N PRO A 24 23.63 -2.63 40.01
CA PRO A 24 23.23 -1.76 41.10
C PRO A 24 21.82 -1.18 40.87
N VAL A 25 21.00 -1.26 41.91
CA VAL A 25 19.66 -0.65 41.97
C VAL A 25 19.64 0.30 43.16
N ASP A 26 19.50 1.59 42.88
CA ASP A 26 19.42 2.63 43.91
C ASP A 26 17.98 2.73 44.43
N ALA A 27 17.71 2.07 45.56
CA ALA A 27 16.39 2.03 46.17
C ALA A 27 15.89 3.40 46.65
N ASP A 28 16.81 4.32 47.00
CA ASP A 28 16.49 5.65 47.50
C ASP A 28 16.17 6.63 46.35
N ASN A 29 16.61 6.30 45.14
CA ASN A 29 16.36 7.05 43.91
C ASN A 29 15.42 6.31 42.95
N ASP A 30 14.21 5.96 43.41
CA ASP A 30 13.17 5.35 42.58
C ASP A 30 13.59 4.04 41.88
N ASN A 31 14.42 3.25 42.56
CA ASN A 31 15.04 2.04 42.01
C ASN A 31 15.83 2.32 40.72
N ALA A 32 16.55 3.43 40.67
CA ALA A 32 17.35 3.80 39.50
C ALA A 32 18.40 2.71 39.21
N ILE A 33 18.45 2.27 37.94
CA ILE A 33 19.35 1.19 37.51
C ILE A 33 20.54 1.80 36.79
N ALA A 34 21.75 1.43 37.21
CA ALA A 34 22.98 1.88 36.58
C ALA A 34 23.06 1.42 35.11
N THR A 35 23.24 2.37 34.19
CA THR A 35 23.13 2.12 32.75
C THR A 35 24.20 1.16 32.24
N THR A 36 25.46 1.38 32.62
CA THR A 36 26.60 0.61 32.09
C THR A 36 26.55 -0.84 32.52
N GLU A 37 26.34 -1.09 33.81
CA GLU A 37 26.25 -2.42 34.39
C GLU A 37 25.05 -3.20 33.82
N PHE A 38 23.93 -2.53 33.60
CA PHE A 38 22.76 -3.15 32.95
C PHE A 38 23.05 -3.56 31.50
N LEU A 39 23.68 -2.68 30.71
CA LEU A 39 23.98 -2.98 29.31
C LEU A 39 25.02 -4.09 29.18
N ASP A 40 26.03 -4.12 30.05
CA ASP A 40 27.01 -5.19 30.12
C ASP A 40 26.37 -6.55 30.52
N ALA A 41 25.39 -6.52 31.44
CA ALA A 41 24.64 -7.72 31.83
C ALA A 41 23.71 -8.19 30.71
N ALA A 42 23.05 -7.26 30.01
CA ALA A 42 22.21 -7.56 28.85
C ALA A 42 23.01 -8.14 27.69
N GLU A 43 24.20 -7.61 27.41
CA GLU A 43 25.14 -8.16 26.42
C GLU A 43 25.57 -9.58 26.79
N SER A 44 25.93 -9.80 28.06
CA SER A 44 26.35 -11.11 28.57
C SER A 44 25.25 -12.17 28.38
N LEU A 45 23.99 -11.83 28.66
CA LEU A 45 22.86 -12.73 28.44
C LEU A 45 22.73 -13.20 26.99
N THR A 46 23.14 -12.38 26.01
CA THR A 46 23.01 -12.74 24.59
C THR A 46 23.83 -13.97 24.18
N THR A 47 24.83 -14.33 24.98
CA THR A 47 25.65 -15.54 24.78
C THR A 47 24.86 -16.83 24.98
N ILE A 48 23.76 -16.82 25.75
CA ILE A 48 22.85 -17.98 25.88
C ILE A 48 22.23 -18.36 24.53
N PHE A 49 22.03 -17.40 23.62
CA PHE A 49 21.51 -17.71 22.28
C PHE A 49 22.49 -18.51 21.42
N ASP A 50 23.79 -18.51 21.75
CA ASP A 50 24.77 -19.35 21.06
C ASP A 50 24.57 -20.83 21.46
N ALA A 51 24.15 -21.10 22.70
CA ALA A 51 23.77 -22.44 23.16
C ALA A 51 22.46 -22.94 22.52
N LEU A 52 21.53 -22.01 22.20
CA LEU A 52 20.26 -22.27 21.50
C LEU A 52 20.41 -22.56 19.99
N GLY A 53 21.60 -22.38 19.41
CA GLY A 53 21.87 -22.66 18.01
C GLY A 53 22.02 -21.40 17.18
N SER A 54 23.25 -21.18 16.69
CA SER A 54 23.69 -19.91 16.11
C SER A 54 22.94 -19.50 14.84
N VAL A 55 22.36 -20.42 14.06
CA VAL A 55 21.68 -20.08 12.80
C VAL A 55 20.22 -19.69 13.02
N ALA A 56 19.52 -20.33 13.95
CA ALA A 56 18.10 -20.08 14.20
C ALA A 56 17.85 -18.85 15.09
N PHE A 57 18.71 -18.61 16.07
CA PHE A 57 18.56 -17.52 17.05
C PHE A 57 19.43 -16.28 16.76
N SER A 58 20.22 -16.30 15.67
CA SER A 58 20.95 -15.11 15.17
C SER A 58 20.07 -13.86 15.04
N PRO A 59 18.83 -13.92 14.51
CA PRO A 59 17.97 -12.74 14.43
C PRO A 59 17.63 -12.16 15.79
N VAL A 60 17.39 -13.01 16.80
CA VAL A 60 17.05 -12.59 18.17
C VAL A 60 18.26 -11.95 18.85
N LYS A 61 19.43 -12.61 18.74
CA LYS A 61 20.70 -12.10 19.25
C LYS A 61 21.06 -10.75 18.64
N ASN A 62 20.95 -10.62 17.31
CA ASN A 62 21.27 -9.38 16.60
C ASN A 62 20.32 -8.24 16.96
N ASP A 63 19.03 -8.54 17.19
CA ASP A 63 18.05 -7.54 17.63
C ASP A 63 18.39 -7.01 19.03
N MET A 64 18.66 -7.90 19.99
CA MET A 64 19.08 -7.50 21.35
C MET A 64 20.38 -6.69 21.33
N MET A 65 21.39 -7.13 20.56
CA MET A 65 22.66 -6.39 20.41
C MET A 65 22.47 -5.02 19.74
N GLY A 66 21.55 -4.91 18.78
CA GLY A 66 21.18 -3.62 18.19
C GLY A 66 20.57 -2.68 19.21
N ASN A 67 19.63 -3.18 20.02
CA ASN A 67 18.95 -2.40 21.06
C ASN A 67 19.89 -1.98 22.21
N ILE A 68 20.86 -2.82 22.59
CA ILE A 68 21.93 -2.46 23.54
C ILE A 68 22.74 -1.28 23.02
N LYS A 69 23.15 -1.30 21.74
CA LYS A 69 23.90 -0.19 21.12
C LYS A 69 23.11 1.11 21.07
N LEU A 70 21.82 1.03 20.80
CA LEU A 70 20.94 2.19 20.78
C LEU A 70 20.81 2.81 22.18
N ALA A 71 20.61 1.97 23.21
CA ALA A 71 20.55 2.42 24.60
C ALA A 71 21.90 2.99 25.10
N ALA A 72 23.03 2.42 24.66
CA ALA A 72 24.38 2.88 25.02
C ALA A 72 24.74 4.26 24.45
N ALA A 73 24.03 4.75 23.43
CA ALA A 73 24.35 6.00 22.74
C ALA A 73 24.02 7.27 23.56
N ALA A 74 23.35 7.12 24.71
CA ALA A 74 23.01 8.22 25.61
C ALA A 74 23.94 8.24 26.84
N GLU A 75 24.59 9.37 27.10
CA GLU A 75 25.43 9.59 28.27
C GLU A 75 24.56 9.86 29.52
N SER A 76 24.02 8.81 30.14
CA SER A 76 23.24 8.93 31.36
C SER A 76 23.60 7.82 32.35
N GLU A 77 23.86 8.21 33.60
CA GLU A 77 24.30 7.31 34.67
C GLU A 77 23.27 6.22 34.98
N THR A 78 21.97 6.53 34.85
CA THR A 78 20.88 5.58 35.09
C THR A 78 19.92 5.50 33.91
N LEU A 79 19.28 4.33 33.73
CA LEU A 79 18.34 4.08 32.63
C LEU A 79 17.09 4.97 32.71
N GLN A 80 16.64 5.27 33.92
CA GLN A 80 15.53 6.19 34.16
C GLN A 80 15.92 7.62 33.80
N ALA A 81 17.15 8.05 34.13
CA ALA A 81 17.66 9.35 33.72
C ALA A 81 17.84 9.45 32.20
N LEU A 82 18.30 8.37 31.55
CA LEU A 82 18.41 8.27 30.09
C LEU A 82 17.09 8.62 29.40
N VAL A 83 16.00 7.96 29.80
CA VAL A 83 14.66 8.20 29.23
C VAL A 83 14.18 9.63 29.53
N LYS A 84 14.38 10.10 30.77
CA LYS A 84 13.99 11.46 31.18
C LYS A 84 14.78 12.55 30.43
N ASN A 85 16.05 12.30 30.13
CA ASN A 85 16.93 13.25 29.42
C ASN A 85 16.60 13.30 27.92
N GLU A 86 16.43 12.15 27.27
CA GLU A 86 16.02 12.12 25.85
C GLU A 86 14.65 12.78 25.61
N LEU A 87 13.71 12.62 26.56
CA LEU A 87 12.41 13.29 26.51
C LEU A 87 12.53 14.82 26.55
N LYS A 88 13.49 15.37 27.32
CA LYS A 88 13.75 16.83 27.34
C LYS A 88 14.29 17.31 25.99
N ASP A 89 15.16 16.52 25.37
CA ASP A 89 15.81 16.84 24.09
C ASP A 89 14.97 16.50 22.85
N LYS A 90 13.75 15.97 23.04
CA LYS A 90 12.85 15.48 21.97
C LYS A 90 13.52 14.43 21.07
N LYS A 91 14.46 13.66 21.64
CA LYS A 91 15.07 12.47 21.02
C LYS A 91 14.41 11.23 21.62
N HIS A 92 14.44 10.11 20.89
CA HIS A 92 13.79 8.87 21.33
C HIS A 92 14.60 7.62 21.00
N VAL A 93 15.85 7.77 20.57
CA VAL A 93 16.61 6.66 19.97
C VAL A 93 17.05 5.67 21.04
N ALA A 94 17.63 6.16 22.15
CA ALA A 94 18.04 5.32 23.26
C ALA A 94 16.84 4.79 24.06
N THR A 95 15.77 5.58 24.15
CA THR A 95 14.50 5.22 24.79
C THR A 95 13.79 4.09 24.04
N GLU A 96 13.73 4.15 22.71
CA GLU A 96 13.17 3.06 21.88
C GLU A 96 14.06 1.81 21.95
N GLY A 97 15.39 1.99 21.94
CA GLY A 97 16.34 0.90 22.16
C GLY A 97 16.10 0.19 23.49
N LEU A 98 15.97 0.94 24.59
CA LEU A 98 15.69 0.39 25.92
C LEU A 98 14.34 -0.33 25.99
N LEU A 99 13.30 0.20 25.34
CA LEU A 99 11.98 -0.44 25.29
C LEU A 99 12.04 -1.83 24.64
N TRP A 100 12.65 -1.93 23.47
CA TRP A 100 12.77 -3.21 22.76
C TRP A 100 13.74 -4.16 23.45
N LEU A 101 14.80 -3.65 24.06
CA LEU A 101 15.71 -4.43 24.89
C LEU A 101 14.98 -5.07 26.08
N VAL A 102 14.21 -4.28 26.85
CA VAL A 102 13.44 -4.78 28.00
C VAL A 102 12.45 -5.87 27.59
N ARG A 103 11.80 -5.76 26.44
CA ARG A 103 10.91 -6.81 25.92
C ARG A 103 11.64 -8.09 25.54
N GLY A 104 12.84 -7.98 24.94
CA GLY A 104 13.70 -9.13 24.64
C GLY A 104 14.20 -9.82 25.90
N LEU A 105 14.56 -9.05 26.93
CA LEU A 105 14.95 -9.55 28.25
C LEU A 105 13.79 -10.24 28.97
N ASP A 106 12.59 -9.66 28.96
CA ASP A 106 11.36 -10.22 29.55
C ASP A 106 10.97 -11.55 28.87
N PHE A 107 11.05 -11.60 27.54
CA PHE A 107 10.88 -12.84 26.77
C PHE A 107 11.86 -13.93 27.21
N THR A 108 13.15 -13.60 27.30
CA THR A 108 14.21 -14.55 27.65
C THR A 108 14.08 -15.03 29.10
N CYS A 109 13.74 -14.12 30.01
CA CYS A 109 13.49 -14.40 31.42
C CYS A 109 12.33 -15.39 31.58
N ILE A 110 11.17 -15.11 30.98
CA ILE A 110 9.99 -15.99 31.07
C ILE A 110 10.27 -17.36 30.44
N ALA A 111 10.92 -17.40 29.28
CA ALA A 111 11.23 -18.64 28.59
C ALA A 111 12.13 -19.57 29.42
N LEU A 112 13.24 -19.03 29.96
CA LEU A 112 14.18 -19.80 30.78
C LEU A 112 13.58 -20.16 32.15
N SER A 113 12.87 -19.24 32.82
CA SER A 113 12.21 -19.51 34.11
C SER A 113 11.17 -20.63 34.00
N GLN A 114 10.36 -20.64 32.94
CA GLN A 114 9.40 -21.73 32.68
C GLN A 114 10.12 -23.07 32.49
N ASN A 115 11.22 -23.09 31.73
CA ASN A 115 11.96 -24.31 31.43
C ASN A 115 12.76 -24.87 32.64
N VAL A 116 13.18 -24.00 33.57
CA VAL A 116 13.80 -24.37 34.84
C VAL A 116 12.77 -24.84 35.87
N ALA A 117 11.56 -24.26 35.86
CA ALA A 117 10.47 -24.62 36.77
C ALA A 117 9.76 -25.94 36.39
N LYS A 118 9.76 -26.29 35.11
CA LYS A 118 9.11 -27.50 34.58
C LYS A 118 10.11 -28.39 33.83
N PRO A 119 10.78 -29.33 34.53
CA PRO A 119 11.78 -30.20 33.91
C PRO A 119 11.25 -31.10 32.78
N SER A 120 9.93 -31.33 32.75
CA SER A 120 9.23 -32.13 31.73
C SER A 120 8.83 -31.35 30.48
N GLU A 121 8.98 -30.02 30.45
CA GLU A 121 8.59 -29.16 29.32
C GLU A 121 9.79 -28.96 28.37
N GLU A 122 9.59 -29.21 27.08
CA GLU A 122 10.64 -28.99 26.08
C GLU A 122 10.94 -27.50 25.86
N LEU A 123 12.15 -27.22 25.40
CA LEU A 123 12.64 -25.84 25.26
C LEU A 123 11.79 -25.04 24.26
N ALA A 124 11.31 -25.67 23.19
CA ALA A 124 10.45 -25.02 22.20
C ALA A 124 9.11 -24.54 22.80
N ASP A 125 8.55 -25.25 23.77
CA ASP A 125 7.23 -24.94 24.32
C ASP A 125 7.28 -23.76 25.29
N SER A 126 8.25 -23.78 26.20
CA SER A 126 8.54 -22.63 27.09
C SER A 126 8.84 -21.34 26.30
N PHE A 127 9.61 -21.43 25.21
CA PHE A 127 9.90 -20.30 24.33
C PHE A 127 8.69 -19.83 23.52
N ARG A 128 7.81 -20.73 23.06
CA ARG A 128 6.54 -20.34 22.38
C ARG A 128 5.58 -19.65 23.32
N ASN A 129 5.46 -20.15 24.55
CA ASN A 129 4.62 -19.58 25.60
C ASN A 129 5.09 -18.18 25.97
N ALA A 130 6.40 -18.02 26.22
CA ALA A 130 7.02 -16.73 26.48
C ALA A 130 6.82 -15.75 25.30
N TYR A 131 7.01 -16.21 24.07
CA TYR A 131 6.79 -15.39 22.87
C TYR A 131 5.34 -14.89 22.78
N GLY A 132 4.37 -15.77 23.05
CA GLY A 132 2.95 -15.44 23.07
C GLY A 132 2.60 -14.35 24.10
N ALA A 133 3.22 -14.42 25.28
CA ALA A 133 2.98 -13.51 26.38
C ALA A 133 3.69 -12.15 26.26
N THR A 134 4.79 -12.07 25.50
CA THR A 134 5.68 -10.88 25.48
C THR A 134 5.78 -10.20 24.11
N LEU A 135 6.49 -10.79 23.15
CA LEU A 135 6.87 -10.15 21.89
C LEU A 135 5.80 -10.28 20.79
N LYS A 136 5.02 -11.37 20.77
CA LYS A 136 4.01 -11.66 19.73
C LYS A 136 2.96 -10.54 19.55
N PRO A 137 2.48 -9.84 20.60
CA PRO A 137 1.59 -8.69 20.46
C PRO A 137 2.25 -7.51 19.72
N HIS A 138 3.57 -7.37 19.81
CA HIS A 138 4.33 -6.23 19.29
C HIS A 138 4.98 -6.49 17.93
N HIS A 139 5.17 -7.75 17.53
CA HIS A 139 5.73 -8.11 16.23
C HIS A 139 4.76 -7.88 15.07
N SER A 140 5.28 -7.45 13.93
CA SER A 140 4.50 -7.30 12.70
C SER A 140 4.19 -8.67 12.07
N PHE A 141 3.26 -8.70 11.11
CA PHE A 141 2.91 -9.95 10.40
C PHE A 141 4.10 -10.57 9.64
N LEU A 142 5.14 -9.79 9.32
CA LEU A 142 6.37 -10.27 8.67
C LEU A 142 7.34 -10.90 9.67
N VAL A 143 7.40 -10.37 10.90
CA VAL A 143 8.33 -10.84 11.94
C VAL A 143 7.78 -12.09 12.65
N LYS A 144 6.45 -12.19 12.80
CA LYS A 144 5.82 -13.34 13.49
C LYS A 144 6.20 -14.71 12.91
N PRO A 145 6.18 -14.94 11.59
CA PRO A 145 6.58 -16.23 11.00
C PRO A 145 8.08 -16.53 11.17
N VAL A 146 8.94 -15.51 11.06
CA VAL A 146 10.40 -15.66 11.25
C VAL A 146 10.71 -16.09 12.68
N PHE A 147 10.11 -15.42 13.67
CA PHE A 147 10.25 -15.80 15.07
C PHE A 147 9.65 -17.18 15.35
N SER A 148 8.47 -17.49 14.82
CA SER A 148 7.84 -18.80 15.01
C SER A 148 8.67 -19.94 14.42
N ALA A 149 9.36 -19.71 13.31
CA ALA A 149 10.29 -20.66 12.71
C ALA A 149 11.54 -20.85 13.60
N ALA A 150 12.12 -19.76 14.12
CA ALA A 150 13.25 -19.81 15.05
C ALA A 150 12.92 -20.62 16.33
N LEU A 151 11.75 -20.38 16.93
CA LEU A 151 11.30 -21.12 18.13
C LEU A 151 11.01 -22.59 17.84
N SER A 152 10.68 -22.93 16.60
CA SER A 152 10.49 -24.33 16.18
C SER A 152 11.82 -25.05 15.92
N ALA A 153 12.92 -24.31 15.87
CA ALA A 153 14.28 -24.81 15.74
C ALA A 153 15.05 -24.79 17.08
N CYS A 154 14.36 -24.61 18.22
CA CYS A 154 14.99 -24.79 19.54
C CYS A 154 15.59 -26.21 19.65
N PRO A 155 16.80 -26.35 20.21
CA PRO A 155 17.34 -27.67 20.52
C PRO A 155 16.50 -28.34 21.61
N TYR A 156 16.63 -29.68 21.70
CA TYR A 156 16.07 -30.43 22.82
C TYR A 156 16.60 -29.88 24.15
N ARG A 157 15.73 -29.87 25.17
CA ARG A 157 16.05 -29.36 26.50
C ARG A 157 17.38 -29.93 27.03
N LYS A 158 17.54 -31.24 26.98
CA LYS A 158 18.75 -31.93 27.44
C LYS A 158 20.03 -31.38 26.79
N SER A 159 20.05 -31.31 25.46
CA SER A 159 21.19 -30.80 24.69
C SER A 159 21.46 -29.31 24.91
N PHE A 160 20.46 -28.55 25.36
CA PHE A 160 20.65 -27.17 25.77
C PHE A 160 21.39 -27.08 27.10
N TYR A 161 20.93 -27.77 28.15
CA TYR A 161 21.59 -27.74 29.47
C TYR A 161 23.02 -28.31 29.45
N GLU A 162 23.29 -29.34 28.63
CA GLU A 162 24.65 -29.87 28.42
C GLU A 162 25.62 -28.80 27.89
N LYS A 163 25.13 -27.79 27.16
CA LYS A 163 25.95 -26.67 26.67
C LYS A 163 26.09 -25.54 27.68
N LEU A 164 25.28 -25.53 28.75
CA LEU A 164 25.34 -24.50 29.78
C LEU A 164 26.27 -24.89 30.95
N GLY A 165 26.61 -26.17 31.10
CA GLY A 165 27.53 -26.66 32.12
C GLY A 165 27.54 -28.18 32.19
N SER A 166 28.59 -28.75 32.81
CA SER A 166 28.73 -30.21 32.97
C SER A 166 27.84 -30.81 34.07
N ASP A 167 27.31 -29.97 34.97
CA ASP A 167 26.40 -30.36 36.06
C ASP A 167 25.07 -29.61 35.91
N GLU A 168 24.03 -30.33 35.47
CA GLU A 168 22.70 -29.76 35.25
C GLU A 168 22.06 -29.21 36.54
N ALA A 169 22.29 -29.86 37.69
CA ALA A 169 21.71 -29.40 38.96
C ALA A 169 22.34 -28.07 39.39
N LYS A 170 23.66 -27.95 39.23
CA LYS A 170 24.39 -26.70 39.44
C LYS A 170 23.91 -25.60 38.49
N VAL A 171 23.86 -25.87 37.19
CA VAL A 171 23.35 -24.93 36.16
C VAL A 171 21.95 -24.43 36.49
N GLN A 172 21.02 -25.33 36.84
CA GLN A 172 19.67 -24.93 37.19
C GLN A 172 19.63 -24.10 38.48
N SER A 173 20.45 -24.42 39.49
CA SER A 173 20.51 -23.65 40.73
C SER A 173 21.00 -22.20 40.50
N GLU A 174 22.06 -22.03 39.70
CA GLU A 174 22.62 -20.71 39.38
C GLU A 174 21.70 -19.93 38.44
N LEU A 175 21.07 -20.60 37.46
CA LEU A 175 20.05 -19.98 36.62
C LEU A 175 18.86 -19.48 37.43
N ARG A 176 18.40 -20.18 38.47
CA ARG A 176 17.30 -19.69 39.32
C ARG A 176 17.65 -18.38 40.01
N VAL A 177 18.87 -18.28 40.56
CA VAL A 177 19.35 -17.06 41.21
C VAL A 177 19.48 -15.92 40.20
N TYR A 178 20.09 -16.20 39.04
CA TYR A 178 20.26 -15.23 37.97
C TYR A 178 18.93 -14.72 37.41
N LEU A 179 17.97 -15.62 37.14
CA LEU A 179 16.67 -15.29 36.57
C LEU A 179 15.81 -14.48 37.56
N ALA A 180 15.91 -14.76 38.86
CA ALA A 180 15.23 -13.94 39.87
C ALA A 180 15.75 -12.50 39.90
N ALA A 181 17.08 -12.30 39.74
CA ALA A 181 17.66 -10.97 39.62
C ALA A 181 17.26 -10.26 38.31
N LEU A 182 17.28 -10.98 37.18
CA LEU A 182 16.81 -10.47 35.90
C LEU A 182 15.33 -10.06 35.95
N GLU A 183 14.47 -10.89 36.52
CA GLU A 183 13.04 -10.63 36.69
C GLU A 183 12.81 -9.37 37.53
N LYS A 184 13.56 -9.20 38.63
CA LYS A 184 13.50 -7.99 39.46
C LYS A 184 13.85 -6.74 38.67
N VAL A 185 14.98 -6.76 37.94
CA VAL A 185 15.46 -5.60 37.14
C VAL A 185 14.49 -5.27 36.00
N VAL A 186 14.03 -6.28 35.26
CA VAL A 186 13.03 -6.13 34.18
C VAL A 186 11.71 -5.60 34.74
N GLY A 187 11.28 -6.08 35.92
CA GLY A 187 10.08 -5.61 36.61
C GLY A 187 10.14 -4.13 36.97
N ILE A 188 11.29 -3.66 37.49
CA ILE A 188 11.52 -2.23 37.77
C ILE A 188 11.40 -1.40 36.50
N LEU A 189 12.05 -1.81 35.40
CA LEU A 189 12.02 -1.06 34.14
C LEU A 189 10.65 -1.06 33.47
N LYS A 190 9.92 -2.19 33.48
CA LYS A 190 8.54 -2.25 33.00
C LYS A 190 7.64 -1.33 33.83
N GLY A 191 7.77 -1.39 35.15
CA GLY A 191 7.06 -0.51 36.07
C GLY A 191 7.35 0.98 35.83
N PHE A 192 8.59 1.33 35.48
CA PHE A 192 8.97 2.68 35.07
C PHE A 192 8.38 3.07 33.71
N GLN A 193 8.52 2.22 32.69
CA GLN A 193 7.98 2.43 31.33
C GLN A 193 6.45 2.60 31.30
N ASP A 194 5.74 2.06 32.28
CA ASP A 194 4.30 2.23 32.42
C ASP A 194 3.88 3.59 32.99
N ARG A 195 4.81 4.36 33.56
CA ARG A 195 4.54 5.69 34.12
C ARG A 195 4.43 6.76 33.03
N LYS A 196 3.67 7.82 33.32
CA LYS A 196 3.48 8.95 32.40
C LYS A 196 4.81 9.63 32.03
N GLU A 197 5.74 9.68 32.97
CA GLU A 197 7.07 10.30 32.81
C GLU A 197 8.01 9.53 31.87
N ALA A 198 7.74 8.26 31.56
CA ALA A 198 8.55 7.41 30.69
C ALA A 198 7.87 7.11 29.33
N LYS A 199 6.59 7.47 29.18
CA LYS A 199 5.81 7.16 27.97
C LYS A 199 6.10 8.16 26.84
N CYS A 200 6.95 7.73 25.90
CA CYS A 200 6.96 8.31 24.56
C CYS A 200 5.59 8.09 23.90
N SER A 201 5.03 9.12 23.27
CA SER A 201 3.69 9.15 22.70
C SER A 201 3.55 8.21 21.48
N ARG A 202 3.59 6.89 21.65
CA ARG A 202 3.24 5.89 20.61
C ARG A 202 3.21 4.44 21.11
N GLN A 203 2.35 4.12 22.06
CA GLN A 203 1.85 2.74 22.16
C GLN A 203 0.51 2.66 22.89
N PHE A 204 -0.54 2.43 22.10
CA PHE A 204 -1.86 2.06 22.60
C PHE A 204 -1.94 0.53 22.59
N VAL A 205 -1.78 -0.08 23.77
CA VAL A 205 -2.40 -1.36 24.14
C VAL A 205 -3.29 -1.01 25.33
N PRO A 206 -4.62 -1.25 25.30
CA PRO A 206 -5.46 -0.87 26.43
C PRO A 206 -5.26 -1.87 27.58
N ASN A 207 -4.52 -1.44 28.60
CA ASN A 207 -4.63 -1.96 29.97
C ASN A 207 -5.65 -1.07 30.71
N TYR A 208 -6.67 -1.68 31.32
CA TYR A 208 -7.63 -0.96 32.15
C TYR A 208 -6.90 -0.23 33.30
N PRO A 209 -7.17 1.07 33.55
CA PRO A 209 -6.49 1.75 34.67
C PRO A 209 -6.97 1.31 36.07
N PRO A 210 -6.14 1.39 37.13
CA PRO A 210 -6.50 0.92 38.46
C PRO A 210 -7.51 1.80 39.21
N THR A 211 -7.66 3.09 38.89
CA THR A 211 -8.73 3.97 39.43
C THR A 211 -8.97 5.22 38.58
N SER A 212 -10.25 5.63 38.48
CA SER A 212 -10.80 7.02 38.35
C SER A 212 -12.30 6.89 38.00
N THR A 213 -13.15 7.58 38.75
CA THR A 213 -14.62 7.50 38.79
C THR A 213 -15.32 8.12 37.58
N SER A 214 -16.23 7.39 36.94
CA SER A 214 -17.33 7.96 36.14
C SER A 214 -18.44 6.92 36.16
N LYS A 215 -19.71 7.32 36.30
CA LYS A 215 -20.83 6.35 36.31
C LYS A 215 -21.80 6.50 35.12
N GLY A 216 -21.50 7.36 34.14
CA GLY A 216 -22.22 7.46 32.87
C GLY A 216 -21.68 8.57 31.94
N PHE A 217 -22.49 9.01 30.97
CA PHE A 217 -22.21 10.18 30.11
C PHE A 217 -23.49 10.95 29.75
N ARG A 218 -23.37 12.27 29.52
CA ARG A 218 -24.39 13.17 28.94
C ARG A 218 -24.14 13.37 27.46
N LEU A 219 -25.15 13.83 26.71
CA LEU A 219 -25.01 14.24 25.31
C LEU A 219 -25.08 15.77 25.22
N ILE A 220 -24.11 16.37 24.54
CA ILE A 220 -23.94 17.82 24.40
C ILE A 220 -24.07 18.21 22.93
N VAL A 221 -24.76 19.31 22.64
CA VAL A 221 -24.93 19.85 21.30
C VAL A 221 -23.60 20.37 20.75
N ASN A 222 -23.26 19.95 19.54
CA ASN A 222 -22.21 20.53 18.71
C ASN A 222 -22.82 21.05 17.40
N VAL A 223 -22.85 22.36 17.23
CA VAL A 223 -23.39 23.02 16.04
C VAL A 223 -22.44 22.80 14.87
N THR A 224 -22.95 22.31 13.74
CA THR A 224 -22.09 21.92 12.61
C THR A 224 -21.66 23.09 11.73
N ASP A 225 -22.44 24.18 11.74
CA ASP A 225 -22.11 25.44 11.08
C ASP A 225 -22.34 26.61 12.07
N PRO A 226 -21.28 27.11 12.73
CA PRO A 226 -21.40 28.19 13.71
C PRO A 226 -21.98 29.49 13.14
N THR A 227 -21.98 29.69 11.82
CA THR A 227 -22.55 30.89 11.19
C THR A 227 -24.08 30.85 11.11
N LYS A 228 -24.67 29.67 11.32
CA LYS A 228 -26.11 29.42 11.29
C LYS A 228 -26.66 28.99 12.65
N ASP A 229 -25.91 29.28 13.72
CA ASP A 229 -26.35 28.99 15.08
C ASP A 229 -27.56 29.85 15.48
N LEU A 230 -28.33 29.37 16.45
CA LEU A 230 -29.45 30.12 17.03
C LEU A 230 -28.93 31.25 17.92
N SER A 231 -29.80 32.22 18.22
CA SER A 231 -29.52 33.28 19.19
C SER A 231 -30.57 33.24 20.30
N PRO A 232 -30.22 32.82 21.54
CA PRO A 232 -28.87 32.47 22.01
C PRO A 232 -28.34 31.15 21.42
N SER A 233 -27.00 31.05 21.32
CA SER A 233 -26.30 29.87 20.78
C SER A 233 -26.68 28.61 21.56
N VAL A 234 -27.05 27.56 20.82
CA VAL A 234 -27.36 26.23 21.40
C VAL A 234 -26.14 25.33 21.49
N ASN A 235 -24.99 25.78 20.98
CA ASN A 235 -23.75 25.02 21.06
C ASN A 235 -23.33 24.81 22.53
N GLY A 236 -23.04 23.58 22.92
CA GLY A 236 -22.69 23.24 24.30
C GLY A 236 -23.88 22.97 25.24
N TRP A 237 -25.12 23.06 24.74
CA TRP A 237 -26.32 22.75 25.52
C TRP A 237 -26.47 21.24 25.73
N SER A 238 -27.13 20.84 26.81
CA SER A 238 -27.31 19.43 27.16
C SER A 238 -28.59 18.85 26.59
N PHE A 239 -28.50 17.62 26.09
CA PHE A 239 -29.65 16.82 25.68
C PHE A 239 -30.51 16.47 26.90
N SER A 240 -31.80 16.74 26.79
CA SER A 240 -32.79 16.46 27.82
C SER A 240 -34.11 16.03 27.16
N THR A 241 -35.16 15.90 27.95
CA THR A 241 -36.47 15.46 27.49
C THR A 241 -37.56 16.23 28.20
N VAL A 242 -38.69 16.46 27.53
CA VAL A 242 -39.87 17.06 28.13
C VAL A 242 -41.08 16.16 27.89
N HIS A 243 -41.94 16.01 28.90
CA HIS A 243 -43.09 15.11 28.85
C HIS A 243 -44.20 15.71 27.99
N THR A 244 -44.64 15.02 26.94
CA THR A 244 -45.63 15.58 25.98
C THR A 244 -46.92 14.76 25.88
N GLY A 245 -47.05 13.68 26.65
CA GLY A 245 -48.26 12.87 26.78
C GLY A 245 -48.02 11.55 27.51
N ALA A 246 -49.08 10.78 27.78
CA ALA A 246 -48.98 9.52 28.53
C ALA A 246 -47.93 8.54 27.92
N GLY A 247 -46.80 8.36 28.61
CA GLY A 247 -45.69 7.50 28.17
C GLY A 247 -44.78 8.08 27.08
N LEU A 248 -44.96 9.36 26.68
CA LEU A 248 -44.20 10.00 25.60
C LEU A 248 -43.40 11.20 26.11
N SER A 249 -42.14 11.28 25.69
CA SER A 249 -41.28 12.46 25.90
C SER A 249 -40.62 12.89 24.60
N ASP A 250 -40.71 14.18 24.27
CA ASP A 250 -39.98 14.76 23.14
C ASP A 250 -38.53 15.08 23.56
N ALA A 251 -37.59 14.87 22.64
CA ALA A 251 -36.19 15.22 22.85
C ALA A 251 -36.00 16.75 22.73
N VAL A 252 -35.37 17.35 23.74
CA VAL A 252 -35.10 18.79 23.78
C VAL A 252 -33.66 19.06 24.19
N VAL A 253 -33.19 20.29 23.98
CA VAL A 253 -31.88 20.74 24.49
C VAL A 253 -32.06 21.89 25.47
N SER A 254 -31.27 21.89 26.54
CA SER A 254 -31.31 22.89 27.61
C SER A 254 -29.95 23.55 27.81
N ALA A 255 -29.97 24.86 28.06
CA ALA A 255 -28.78 25.63 28.40
C ALA A 255 -28.17 25.22 29.76
N ASP A 256 -28.99 24.68 30.67
CA ASP A 256 -28.51 24.19 31.96
C ASP A 256 -27.87 22.81 31.80
N GLN A 257 -26.54 22.78 31.91
CA GLN A 257 -25.77 21.55 31.80
C GLN A 257 -26.05 20.55 32.93
N GLY A 258 -26.61 20.99 34.06
CA GLY A 258 -27.01 20.14 35.18
C GLY A 258 -28.26 19.29 34.94
N ILE A 259 -29.10 19.66 33.96
CA ILE A 259 -30.41 19.03 33.67
C ILE A 259 -30.31 17.98 32.54
N GLY A 260 -29.12 17.78 31.98
CA GLY A 260 -28.89 16.80 30.91
C GLY A 260 -29.02 15.35 31.38
N ARG A 261 -29.73 14.52 30.59
CA ARG A 261 -29.88 13.08 30.91
C ARG A 261 -28.54 12.36 30.88
N ILE A 262 -28.30 11.52 31.89
CA ILE A 262 -27.12 10.66 32.01
C ILE A 262 -27.46 9.25 31.55
N TYR A 263 -26.68 8.73 30.62
CA TYR A 263 -26.80 7.38 30.08
C TYR A 263 -25.72 6.45 30.66
N TYR A 264 -26.10 5.22 31.02
CA TYR A 264 -25.19 4.23 31.59
C TYR A 264 -25.59 2.78 31.26
N GLN A 265 -24.64 1.85 31.38
CA GLN A 265 -24.85 0.41 31.15
C GLN A 265 -25.08 -0.33 32.48
N ASN A 266 -26.12 -1.16 32.52
CA ASN A 266 -26.53 -1.94 33.69
C ASN A 266 -26.65 -3.43 33.34
N GLY A 267 -26.06 -4.30 34.16
CA GLY A 267 -26.04 -5.76 33.97
C GLY A 267 -24.80 -6.40 34.60
N THR A 268 -24.87 -7.70 34.88
CA THR A 268 -23.74 -8.46 35.44
C THR A 268 -22.57 -8.53 34.45
N ALA A 269 -21.36 -8.82 34.96
CA ALA A 269 -20.16 -8.95 34.12
C ALA A 269 -20.32 -10.01 33.01
N GLU A 270 -21.07 -11.08 33.30
CA GLU A 270 -21.38 -12.15 32.35
C GLU A 270 -22.38 -11.69 31.28
N GLU A 271 -23.45 -10.99 31.67
CA GLU A 271 -24.43 -10.45 30.72
C GLU A 271 -23.81 -9.41 29.78
N ILE A 272 -22.91 -8.57 30.29
CA ILE A 272 -22.16 -7.63 29.45
C ILE A 272 -21.23 -8.37 28.49
N ARG A 273 -20.55 -9.43 28.95
CA ARG A 273 -19.67 -10.28 28.11
C ARG A 273 -20.43 -10.94 26.96
N TYR A 274 -21.68 -11.35 27.17
CA TYR A 274 -22.51 -12.03 26.18
C TYR A 274 -23.56 -11.13 25.49
N LYS A 275 -23.42 -9.81 25.61
CA LYS A 275 -24.27 -8.80 24.94
C LYS A 275 -25.75 -8.80 25.37
N SER A 276 -26.04 -9.17 26.62
CA SER A 276 -27.39 -9.14 27.21
C SER A 276 -27.61 -8.03 28.25
N GLY A 277 -26.62 -7.16 28.50
CA GLY A 277 -26.79 -5.99 29.39
C GLY A 277 -27.71 -4.90 28.82
N SER A 278 -28.33 -4.11 29.70
CA SER A 278 -29.27 -3.03 29.36
C SER A 278 -28.64 -1.64 29.43
N ILE A 279 -29.20 -0.67 28.70
CA ILE A 279 -28.80 0.74 28.77
C ILE A 279 -29.94 1.54 29.37
N LEU A 280 -29.60 2.29 30.42
CA LEU A 280 -30.54 3.07 31.23
C LEU A 280 -30.19 4.56 31.13
N SER A 281 -31.19 5.41 31.35
CA SER A 281 -31.00 6.84 31.59
C SER A 281 -31.50 7.21 32.99
N ASP A 282 -30.97 8.26 33.60
CA ASP A 282 -31.32 8.75 34.95
C ASP A 282 -32.72 9.41 35.08
N GLY A 283 -33.50 9.51 34.00
CA GLY A 283 -34.74 10.27 34.01
C GLY A 283 -35.95 9.51 34.57
N GLY A 284 -36.14 9.63 35.89
CA GLY A 284 -37.39 9.41 36.62
C GLY A 284 -37.81 7.94 36.85
N THR A 285 -38.36 7.66 38.02
CA THR A 285 -38.82 6.32 38.43
C THR A 285 -40.18 5.94 37.82
N PRO A 286 -40.34 4.70 37.32
CA PRO A 286 -39.31 3.66 37.19
C PRO A 286 -38.36 3.95 36.01
N LEU A 287 -37.08 3.60 36.15
CA LEU A 287 -36.10 3.77 35.07
C LEU A 287 -36.55 2.94 33.86
N PHE A 288 -36.89 3.61 32.77
CA PHE A 288 -37.28 2.94 31.53
C PHE A 288 -36.02 2.39 30.85
N PRO A 289 -35.93 1.08 30.58
CA PRO A 289 -34.92 0.58 29.67
C PRO A 289 -35.17 1.20 28.28
N TRP A 290 -34.11 1.42 27.51
CA TRP A 290 -34.09 1.79 26.09
C TRP A 290 -33.84 3.28 25.73
N GLY A 291 -32.93 3.51 24.74
CA GLY A 291 -32.32 4.81 24.39
C GLY A 291 -33.13 5.74 23.46
N VAL A 292 -32.43 6.61 22.70
CA VAL A 292 -33.03 7.61 21.77
C VAL A 292 -33.67 6.91 20.56
N GLN A 293 -34.93 7.22 20.24
CA GLN A 293 -35.66 6.65 19.11
C GLN A 293 -36.08 7.74 18.11
N VAL A 294 -35.87 7.49 16.81
CA VAL A 294 -36.40 8.31 15.73
C VAL A 294 -37.71 7.70 15.25
N GLN A 295 -38.81 8.44 15.36
CA GLN A 295 -40.11 7.98 14.88
C GLN A 295 -40.35 8.57 13.48
N ALA A 296 -40.41 7.70 12.47
CA ALA A 296 -40.82 8.07 11.11
C ALA A 296 -42.28 8.56 11.12
N LYS A 297 -42.62 9.54 10.28
CA LYS A 297 -43.93 10.21 10.33
C LYS A 297 -44.89 9.79 9.20
N GLY A 298 -46.18 10.07 9.44
CA GLY A 298 -47.25 10.12 8.43
C GLY A 298 -47.30 11.46 7.68
N GLU A 299 -48.08 11.50 6.60
CA GLU A 299 -48.00 12.35 5.40
C GLU A 299 -47.90 13.89 5.53
N ALA A 300 -47.93 14.53 6.70
CA ALA A 300 -48.07 16.00 6.77
C ALA A 300 -47.09 16.74 7.69
N ASP A 301 -46.08 16.08 8.25
CA ASP A 301 -45.47 16.60 9.48
C ASP A 301 -43.97 16.12 9.59
N GLU A 302 -43.04 16.83 10.24
CA GLU A 302 -41.58 16.49 10.31
C GLU A 302 -41.21 15.30 11.26
N PRO A 303 -40.26 14.40 10.93
CA PRO A 303 -39.90 13.25 11.77
C PRO A 303 -39.42 13.66 13.18
N ALA A 304 -40.04 13.09 14.20
CA ALA A 304 -39.80 13.44 15.61
C ALA A 304 -38.73 12.54 16.24
N VAL A 305 -37.83 13.14 17.02
CA VAL A 305 -36.94 12.39 17.91
C VAL A 305 -37.60 12.31 19.28
N ARG A 306 -37.90 11.09 19.73
CA ARG A 306 -38.59 10.84 20.99
C ARG A 306 -37.79 9.90 21.88
N VAL A 307 -38.01 10.04 23.18
CA VAL A 307 -37.51 9.13 24.20
C VAL A 307 -38.73 8.46 24.83
N ASN A 308 -38.95 7.19 24.49
CA ASN A 308 -40.12 6.44 24.94
C ASN A 308 -40.00 6.06 26.41
N ALA A 309 -41.12 6.15 27.15
CA ALA A 309 -41.21 5.87 28.58
C ALA A 309 -42.32 4.82 28.87
N GLY A 310 -42.27 3.65 28.22
CA GLY A 310 -43.29 2.61 28.38
C GLY A 310 -42.82 1.18 28.08
N SER A 311 -43.54 0.17 28.61
CA SER A 311 -43.24 -1.25 28.42
C SER A 311 -43.62 -1.76 27.01
N GLY A 312 -42.69 -2.42 26.31
CA GLY A 312 -43.05 -3.30 25.17
C GLY A 312 -42.67 -2.88 23.76
N THR A 313 -41.80 -1.89 23.53
CA THR A 313 -41.28 -1.56 22.18
C THR A 313 -39.76 -1.66 22.11
N LYS A 314 -39.21 -2.21 21.00
CA LYS A 314 -37.77 -2.43 20.78
C LYS A 314 -37.06 -1.08 20.56
N GLY A 315 -36.24 -0.63 21.50
CA GLY A 315 -35.37 0.55 21.32
C GLY A 315 -34.05 0.23 20.62
N VAL A 316 -33.43 1.27 20.05
CA VAL A 316 -32.16 1.19 19.30
C VAL A 316 -30.99 0.98 20.26
N ALA A 317 -30.17 -0.04 19.99
CA ALA A 317 -29.04 -0.43 20.83
C ALA A 317 -27.85 0.54 20.70
N LEU A 318 -27.55 1.31 21.76
CA LEU A 318 -26.31 2.11 21.89
C LEU A 318 -25.06 1.22 22.14
N SER A 319 -25.07 -0.07 21.78
CA SER A 319 -24.03 -1.06 22.14
C SER A 319 -23.52 -1.91 20.97
N ALA A 320 -23.78 -1.54 19.72
CA ALA A 320 -23.19 -2.25 18.58
C ALA A 320 -21.68 -1.94 18.47
N PHE A 321 -20.86 -2.84 18.99
CA PHE A 321 -19.42 -2.86 18.73
C PHE A 321 -19.18 -2.97 17.21
N PRO A 322 -18.20 -2.24 16.62
CA PRO A 322 -17.14 -1.49 17.28
C PRO A 322 -17.42 -0.02 17.60
N GLU A 323 -18.56 0.55 17.19
CA GLU A 323 -18.83 2.00 17.33
C GLU A 323 -20.21 2.27 17.96
N PRO A 324 -20.34 2.23 19.30
CA PRO A 324 -21.61 2.36 20.01
C PRO A 324 -22.34 3.71 19.81
N TYR A 325 -21.63 4.72 19.29
CA TYR A 325 -22.11 6.10 19.13
C TYR A 325 -22.16 6.60 17.68
N SER A 326 -21.84 5.75 16.70
CA SER A 326 -21.66 6.15 15.29
C SER A 326 -22.84 6.90 14.67
N TYR A 327 -24.05 6.75 15.20
CA TYR A 327 -25.24 7.48 14.75
C TYR A 327 -25.49 8.80 15.50
N LEU A 328 -24.97 8.96 16.73
CA LEU A 328 -25.02 10.20 17.51
C LEU A 328 -23.89 11.16 17.10
N THR A 329 -22.73 10.59 16.78
CA THR A 329 -21.49 11.30 16.41
C THR A 329 -21.20 11.19 14.91
N GLY A 330 -22.17 10.78 14.09
CA GLY A 330 -21.95 10.40 12.69
C GLY A 330 -21.04 11.36 11.94
N THR A 331 -20.13 10.81 11.13
CA THR A 331 -19.18 11.57 10.28
C THR A 331 -19.88 12.41 9.19
N ASN A 332 -21.20 12.48 9.17
CA ASN A 332 -21.98 13.40 8.33
C ASN A 332 -22.33 14.67 9.16
N PRO A 333 -22.09 15.89 8.67
CA PRO A 333 -22.57 17.11 9.32
C PRO A 333 -24.11 17.13 9.41
N GLY A 334 -24.69 17.26 10.61
CA GLY A 334 -26.08 17.66 10.83
C GLY A 334 -27.08 16.51 10.85
N VAL A 335 -26.77 15.38 11.49
CA VAL A 335 -27.71 14.23 11.59
C VAL A 335 -29.02 14.63 12.30
N TYR A 336 -28.93 15.61 13.18
CA TYR A 336 -30.06 16.19 13.89
C TYR A 336 -30.19 17.68 13.57
N ALA A 337 -31.40 18.20 13.73
CA ALA A 337 -31.66 19.64 13.71
C ALA A 337 -32.28 20.06 15.05
N VAL A 338 -31.88 21.21 15.58
CA VAL A 338 -32.55 21.84 16.73
C VAL A 338 -33.46 22.94 16.21
N CYS A 339 -34.74 22.85 16.55
CA CYS A 339 -35.78 23.76 16.08
C CYS A 339 -36.55 24.34 17.27
N PRO A 340 -36.71 25.67 17.39
CA PRO A 340 -37.58 26.27 18.38
C PRO A 340 -39.05 25.96 18.05
N ARG A 341 -39.76 25.28 18.94
CA ARG A 341 -41.17 24.86 18.74
C ARG A 341 -41.97 25.09 20.02
N ILE A 342 -43.22 25.55 19.87
CA ILE A 342 -44.17 25.65 20.99
C ILE A 342 -44.66 24.24 21.32
N ILE A 343 -44.53 23.82 22.58
CA ILE A 343 -45.12 22.57 23.07
C ILE A 343 -46.47 22.91 23.70
N PRO A 344 -47.61 22.51 23.07
CA PRO A 344 -48.95 22.96 23.48
C PRO A 344 -49.29 22.63 24.93
N TYR A 345 -48.82 21.48 25.44
CA TYR A 345 -49.07 21.03 26.80
C TYR A 345 -48.55 22.01 27.88
N TYR A 346 -47.43 22.69 27.61
CA TYR A 346 -46.83 23.67 28.54
C TYR A 346 -47.08 25.12 28.15
N ASN A 347 -47.69 25.36 26.97
CA ASN A 347 -47.85 26.68 26.37
C ASN A 347 -46.53 27.49 26.36
N ALA A 348 -45.41 26.83 26.08
CA ALA A 348 -44.07 27.41 26.10
C ALA A 348 -43.21 26.89 24.94
N THR A 349 -42.22 27.69 24.52
CA THR A 349 -41.29 27.35 23.43
C THR A 349 -40.10 26.55 23.95
N PHE A 350 -39.81 25.42 23.31
CA PHE A 350 -38.66 24.57 23.60
C PHE A 350 -37.80 24.39 22.36
N ASN A 351 -36.51 24.17 22.55
CA ASN A 351 -35.58 23.80 21.49
C ASN A 351 -35.64 22.29 21.28
N VAL A 352 -36.49 21.87 20.35
CA VAL A 352 -36.81 20.46 20.10
C VAL A 352 -35.82 19.86 19.12
N VAL A 353 -35.37 18.64 19.40
CA VAL A 353 -34.48 17.88 18.52
C VAL A 353 -35.30 17.13 17.47
N ARG A 354 -34.95 17.31 16.20
CA ARG A 354 -35.56 16.66 15.04
C ARG A 354 -34.52 15.88 14.26
N TRP A 355 -34.98 14.92 13.46
CA TRP A 355 -34.12 14.20 12.53
C TRP A 355 -33.97 15.02 11.24
N ALA A 356 -32.74 15.33 10.83
CA ALA A 356 -32.49 16.01 9.57
C ALA A 356 -32.56 14.98 8.44
N TYR A 357 -33.51 15.16 7.51
CA TYR A 357 -33.71 14.26 6.38
C TYR A 357 -32.91 14.74 5.15
N ASP A 358 -32.49 13.78 4.33
CA ASP A 358 -31.81 14.06 3.07
C ASP A 358 -32.87 14.03 1.94
N GLU A 359 -33.06 15.13 1.23
CA GLU A 359 -33.94 15.23 0.06
C GLU A 359 -33.14 15.15 -1.23
N PHE A 360 -33.69 14.49 -2.25
CA PHE A 360 -33.03 14.39 -3.54
C PHE A 360 -33.23 15.69 -4.34
N ASN A 361 -32.17 16.47 -4.51
CA ASN A 361 -32.20 17.65 -5.35
C ASN A 361 -32.11 17.24 -6.83
N TYR A 362 -33.22 17.35 -7.55
CA TYR A 362 -33.33 16.97 -8.96
C TYR A 362 -32.50 17.87 -9.91
N THR A 363 -32.09 19.05 -9.46
CA THR A 363 -31.27 19.98 -10.24
C THR A 363 -29.79 19.68 -10.11
N THR A 364 -29.32 19.30 -8.91
CA THR A 364 -27.92 18.96 -8.66
C THR A 364 -27.64 17.45 -8.77
N GLY A 365 -28.68 16.62 -8.77
CA GLY A 365 -28.57 15.16 -8.80
C GLY A 365 -28.00 14.57 -7.51
N LEU A 366 -27.99 15.34 -6.42
CA LEU A 366 -27.42 14.98 -5.13
C LEU A 366 -28.52 14.95 -4.07
N TYR A 367 -28.34 14.08 -3.07
CA TYR A 367 -29.10 14.20 -1.84
C TYR A 367 -28.56 15.40 -1.05
N GLU A 368 -29.37 16.43 -0.90
CA GLU A 368 -29.08 17.62 -0.12
C GLU A 368 -29.85 17.55 1.19
N ARG A 369 -29.17 17.89 2.28
CA ARG A 369 -29.76 17.88 3.61
C ARG A 369 -30.57 19.16 3.80
N THR A 370 -31.88 19.04 3.80
CA THR A 370 -32.77 20.17 4.03
C THR A 370 -32.91 20.38 5.54
N VAL A 371 -32.33 21.48 6.04
CA VAL A 371 -32.57 21.96 7.41
C VAL A 371 -33.43 23.21 7.28
N PRO A 372 -34.62 23.27 7.92
CA PRO A 372 -35.48 24.45 7.87
C PRO A 372 -34.72 25.72 8.29
N GLU A 373 -35.08 26.88 7.72
CA GLU A 373 -34.37 28.14 7.96
C GLU A 373 -34.36 28.56 9.44
N ASP A 374 -35.36 28.11 10.21
CA ASP A 374 -35.51 28.38 11.64
C ASP A 374 -34.84 27.32 12.53
N CYS A 375 -34.16 26.33 11.93
CA CYS A 375 -33.47 25.25 12.62
C CYS A 375 -31.96 25.29 12.38
N VAL A 376 -31.21 24.73 13.32
CA VAL A 376 -29.75 24.58 13.19
C VAL A 376 -29.35 23.12 13.13
N ALA A 377 -28.45 22.78 12.21
CA ALA A 377 -27.85 21.47 12.08
C ALA A 377 -26.88 21.18 13.23
N VAL A 378 -27.07 20.06 13.93
CA VAL A 378 -26.27 19.68 15.09
C VAL A 378 -25.87 18.21 15.07
N ASN A 379 -24.78 17.92 15.79
CA ASN A 379 -24.38 16.57 16.20
C ASN A 379 -24.34 16.51 17.74
N PHE A 380 -24.46 15.32 18.32
CA PHE A 380 -24.35 15.15 19.78
C PHE A 380 -23.00 14.56 20.17
N LEU A 381 -22.31 15.25 21.07
CA LEU A 381 -21.05 14.82 21.65
C LEU A 381 -21.28 14.24 23.05
N PRO A 382 -20.80 13.03 23.33
CA PRO A 382 -20.79 12.52 24.70
C PRO A 382 -19.87 13.38 25.60
N GLN A 383 -20.27 13.57 26.86
CA GLN A 383 -19.49 14.21 27.93
C GLN A 383 -19.62 13.39 29.22
N CYS A 384 -18.50 13.12 29.90
CA CYS A 384 -18.50 12.29 31.12
C CYS A 384 -19.37 12.89 32.23
N ALA A 385 -20.09 12.04 32.98
CA ALA A 385 -20.91 12.45 34.13
C ALA A 385 -20.97 11.37 35.22
N ASP A 386 -21.21 11.80 36.46
CA ASP A 386 -21.46 10.93 37.61
C ASP A 386 -22.96 10.69 37.80
N LEU A 387 -23.35 9.44 38.10
CA LEU A 387 -24.75 9.10 38.37
C LEU A 387 -25.20 9.71 39.71
N PRO A 388 -26.35 10.38 39.75
CA PRO A 388 -26.95 10.83 41.00
C PRO A 388 -27.41 9.63 41.85
N GLU A 389 -27.57 9.85 43.15
CA GLU A 389 -28.25 8.88 44.02
C GLU A 389 -29.74 8.80 43.64
N LEU A 390 -30.30 7.58 43.72
CA LEU A 390 -31.71 7.38 43.44
C LEU A 390 -32.56 7.91 44.61
N PRO A 391 -33.73 8.54 44.33
CA PRO A 391 -34.66 8.96 45.38
C PRO A 391 -35.09 7.79 46.26
N GLU A 392 -35.35 8.08 47.54
CA GLU A 392 -35.82 7.10 48.52
C GLU A 392 -37.15 6.46 48.06
N GLY A 393 -37.22 5.13 48.05
CA GLY A 393 -38.39 4.38 47.53
C GLY A 393 -38.38 4.06 46.02
N SER A 394 -37.27 4.32 45.32
CA SER A 394 -37.10 3.94 43.92
C SER A 394 -37.23 2.42 43.69
N LEU A 395 -38.00 2.02 42.67
CA LEU A 395 -38.13 0.63 42.21
C LEU A 395 -36.92 0.16 41.36
N SER A 396 -35.94 1.04 41.11
CA SER A 396 -34.77 0.77 40.27
C SER A 396 -33.48 0.69 41.09
N SER A 397 -32.47 -0.04 40.60
CA SER A 397 -31.20 -0.24 41.31
C SER A 397 -29.98 0.08 40.42
N HIS A 398 -28.98 0.73 41.02
CA HIS A 398 -27.64 0.91 40.44
C HIS A 398 -26.66 -0.20 40.84
N GLU A 399 -27.12 -1.26 41.51
CA GLU A 399 -26.29 -2.36 42.04
C GLU A 399 -25.41 -3.05 40.97
N PHE A 400 -25.91 -3.17 39.74
CA PHE A 400 -25.18 -3.74 38.61
C PHE A 400 -24.73 -2.69 37.58
N ALA A 401 -24.74 -1.40 37.96
CA ALA A 401 -24.23 -0.34 37.11
C ALA A 401 -22.70 -0.50 36.99
N ALA A 402 -22.21 -0.67 35.76
CA ALA A 402 -20.78 -0.90 35.55
C ALA A 402 -19.97 0.30 36.03
N ASN A 403 -18.96 0.05 36.89
CA ASN A 403 -17.89 1.02 37.18
C ASN A 403 -17.06 1.22 35.92
N SER A 404 -17.57 2.08 35.04
CA SER A 404 -17.05 2.27 33.69
C SER A 404 -16.21 3.53 33.65
N LYS A 405 -15.01 3.43 33.08
CA LYS A 405 -14.31 4.65 32.70
C LYS A 405 -15.12 5.30 31.59
N CYS A 406 -15.23 6.63 31.64
CA CYS A 406 -15.66 7.39 30.48
C CYS A 406 -14.83 6.93 29.27
N TYR A 407 -15.49 6.62 28.15
CA TYR A 407 -14.82 6.08 26.98
C TYR A 407 -13.69 7.03 26.56
N GLU A 408 -12.56 6.47 26.12
CA GLU A 408 -11.32 7.22 25.95
C GLU A 408 -11.40 8.30 24.84
N ASP A 409 -12.31 8.11 23.90
CA ASP A 409 -12.75 9.08 22.89
C ASP A 409 -13.57 10.25 23.48
N VAL A 410 -14.40 9.99 24.49
CA VAL A 410 -15.20 11.00 25.25
C VAL A 410 -14.33 11.82 26.20
N ARG A 411 -13.27 11.21 26.74
CA ARG A 411 -12.28 11.89 27.60
C ARG A 411 -11.35 12.84 26.80
N ARG A 412 -11.22 12.63 25.48
CA ARG A 412 -10.38 13.45 24.60
C ARG A 412 -11.08 14.71 24.08
N THR A 413 -12.41 14.72 23.99
CA THR A 413 -13.21 15.88 23.53
C THR A 413 -13.29 17.01 24.56
N THR A 414 -13.08 16.74 25.84
CA THR A 414 -13.18 17.73 26.92
C THR A 414 -11.91 18.55 27.16
N GLY A 415 -10.78 18.25 26.49
CA GLY A 415 -9.48 18.83 26.84
C GLY A 415 -8.61 19.40 25.71
N SER A 416 -8.95 19.24 24.43
CA SER A 416 -8.09 19.75 23.36
C SER A 416 -8.85 20.06 22.08
N LYS A 417 -8.49 21.21 21.47
CA LYS A 417 -8.92 21.63 20.14
C LYS A 417 -8.86 20.46 19.14
N MET A 418 -9.94 20.33 18.39
CA MET A 418 -10.24 19.34 17.36
C MET A 418 -9.02 18.97 16.47
N ALA A 419 -8.65 17.69 16.50
CA ALA A 419 -7.94 17.04 15.40
C ALA A 419 -8.44 15.58 15.29
N THR A 420 -9.15 15.29 14.21
CA THR A 420 -9.68 13.97 13.83
C THR A 420 -8.54 12.99 13.53
N VAL A 421 -8.37 11.95 14.35
CA VAL A 421 -7.47 10.82 14.02
C VAL A 421 -8.10 9.49 14.47
N THR A 422 -8.71 8.77 13.54
CA THR A 422 -8.93 7.32 13.66
C THR A 422 -7.59 6.57 13.55
N PRO A 423 -7.38 5.46 14.28
CA PRO A 423 -6.15 4.69 14.20
C PRO A 423 -6.07 3.97 12.84
N ARG A 424 -5.23 4.47 11.93
CA ARG A 424 -4.94 3.82 10.64
C ARG A 424 -4.35 2.43 10.87
N LYS A 425 -4.92 1.39 10.25
CA LYS A 425 -4.18 0.17 9.89
C LYS A 425 -2.87 0.58 9.21
N LEU A 426 -1.77 -0.11 9.53
CA LEU A 426 -0.44 0.18 8.97
C LEU A 426 -0.44 0.13 7.42
N ILE A 427 -1.27 -0.76 6.84
CA ILE A 427 -1.47 -0.91 5.39
C ILE A 427 -2.98 -1.02 5.11
N PRO A 428 -3.57 -0.10 4.33
CA PRO A 428 -4.96 -0.19 3.90
C PRO A 428 -5.23 -1.39 2.98
N ASN A 429 -6.43 -1.97 3.06
CA ASN A 429 -6.80 -3.15 2.26
C ASN A 429 -6.66 -2.93 0.74
N TYR A 430 -6.85 -1.72 0.19
CA TYR A 430 -6.59 -1.46 -1.24
C TYR A 430 -5.11 -1.66 -1.65
N VAL A 431 -4.16 -1.43 -0.73
CA VAL A 431 -2.74 -1.69 -0.98
C VAL A 431 -2.50 -3.20 -0.99
N SER A 432 -3.04 -3.91 -0.01
CA SER A 432 -2.95 -5.38 0.07
C SER A 432 -3.56 -6.05 -1.17
N ALA A 433 -4.73 -5.59 -1.61
CA ALA A 433 -5.38 -6.03 -2.84
C ALA A 433 -4.49 -5.80 -4.06
N SER A 434 -3.87 -4.61 -4.17
CA SER A 434 -2.96 -4.27 -5.27
C SER A 434 -1.71 -5.15 -5.30
N ILE A 435 -1.13 -5.46 -4.14
CA ILE A 435 0.01 -6.39 -4.01
C ILE A 435 -0.41 -7.79 -4.44
N ALA A 436 -1.57 -8.25 -3.98
CA ALA A 436 -2.04 -9.60 -4.27
C ALA A 436 -2.33 -9.80 -5.77
N VAL A 437 -3.03 -8.89 -6.44
CA VAL A 437 -3.21 -9.01 -7.90
C VAL A 437 -1.91 -8.84 -8.69
N SER A 438 -0.89 -8.21 -8.11
CA SER A 438 0.43 -8.07 -8.74
C SER A 438 1.20 -9.39 -8.84
N PHE A 439 0.70 -10.50 -8.27
CA PHE A 439 1.20 -11.84 -8.57
C PHE A 439 1.14 -12.17 -10.08
N GLY A 440 0.21 -11.58 -10.85
CA GLY A 440 0.25 -11.74 -12.31
C GLY A 440 1.43 -11.04 -12.99
N GLY A 441 1.90 -9.93 -12.41
CA GLY A 441 3.17 -9.32 -12.80
C GLY A 441 4.36 -10.23 -12.47
N LEU A 442 4.39 -10.77 -11.24
CA LEU A 442 5.39 -11.75 -10.80
C LEU A 442 5.45 -12.96 -11.73
N LEU A 443 4.30 -13.49 -12.13
CA LEU A 443 4.17 -14.64 -13.02
C LEU A 443 4.75 -14.39 -14.41
N ASN A 444 4.47 -13.22 -15.01
CA ASN A 444 5.08 -12.78 -16.27
C ASN A 444 6.61 -12.67 -16.16
N GLY A 445 7.09 -12.09 -15.04
CA GLY A 445 8.52 -11.98 -14.78
C GLY A 445 9.20 -13.34 -14.61
N TYR A 446 8.56 -14.24 -13.86
CA TYR A 446 9.08 -15.57 -13.59
C TYR A 446 9.24 -16.40 -14.87
N ASP A 447 8.24 -16.38 -15.75
CA ASP A 447 8.34 -17.01 -17.07
C ASP A 447 9.53 -16.45 -17.86
N THR A 448 9.69 -15.12 -17.85
CA THR A 448 10.76 -14.40 -18.55
C THR A 448 12.15 -14.80 -18.05
N GLY A 449 12.34 -14.92 -16.73
CA GLY A 449 13.61 -15.34 -16.15
C GLY A 449 13.91 -16.84 -16.32
N CYS A 450 12.89 -17.68 -16.50
CA CYS A 450 13.04 -19.13 -16.60
C CYS A 450 13.27 -19.63 -18.03
N ILE A 451 12.46 -19.18 -18.99
CA ILE A 451 12.38 -19.79 -20.33
C ILE A 451 13.74 -19.81 -21.04
N GLY A 452 14.50 -18.71 -20.92
CA GLY A 452 15.83 -18.56 -21.48
C GLY A 452 16.84 -19.54 -20.90
N ALA A 453 16.91 -19.63 -19.57
CA ALA A 453 17.81 -20.53 -18.87
C ALA A 453 17.45 -22.01 -19.12
N ILE A 454 16.16 -22.35 -19.02
CA ILE A 454 15.66 -23.70 -19.26
C ILE A 454 15.98 -24.19 -20.67
N SER A 455 15.78 -23.36 -21.69
CA SER A 455 16.06 -23.74 -23.09
C SER A 455 17.53 -24.09 -23.34
N HIS A 456 18.45 -23.67 -22.45
CA HIS A 456 19.88 -23.93 -22.53
C HIS A 456 20.35 -25.02 -21.56
N MET A 457 19.49 -25.55 -20.70
CA MET A 457 19.86 -26.66 -19.82
C MET A 457 20.14 -27.93 -20.64
N ARG A 458 21.22 -28.63 -20.29
CA ARG A 458 21.56 -29.95 -20.88
C ARG A 458 20.39 -30.93 -20.77
N GLN A 459 19.76 -31.02 -19.60
CA GLN A 459 18.65 -31.92 -19.28
C GLN A 459 17.40 -31.63 -20.13
N PHE A 460 17.17 -30.36 -20.50
CA PHE A 460 16.09 -29.97 -21.40
C PHE A 460 16.40 -30.44 -22.82
N THR A 461 17.62 -30.17 -23.30
CA THR A 461 18.09 -30.59 -24.63
C THR A 461 18.06 -32.11 -24.79
N GLU A 462 18.42 -32.87 -23.75
CA GLU A 462 18.33 -34.33 -23.72
C GLU A 462 16.90 -34.85 -23.82
N THR A 463 15.91 -34.09 -23.32
CA THR A 463 14.50 -34.49 -23.36
C THR A 463 13.81 -34.04 -24.65
N MET A 464 14.10 -32.83 -25.14
CA MET A 464 13.37 -32.16 -26.23
C MET A 464 14.10 -32.20 -27.57
N GLY A 465 15.39 -32.53 -27.57
CA GLY A 465 16.28 -32.40 -28.72
C GLY A 465 16.89 -31.01 -28.85
N ARG A 466 17.97 -30.92 -29.62
CA ARG A 466 18.64 -29.64 -29.91
C ARG A 466 17.79 -28.81 -30.86
N MET A 467 17.55 -27.55 -30.52
CA MET A 467 16.73 -26.63 -31.31
C MET A 467 17.63 -25.71 -32.15
N PRO A 468 17.41 -25.58 -33.47
CA PRO A 468 18.01 -24.51 -34.27
C PRO A 468 17.45 -23.13 -33.84
N ALA A 469 18.15 -22.05 -34.21
CA ALA A 469 17.82 -20.68 -33.79
C ALA A 469 16.35 -20.29 -34.03
N LEU A 470 15.79 -20.65 -35.20
CA LEU A 470 14.38 -20.39 -35.51
C LEU A 470 13.43 -21.13 -34.56
N LEU A 471 13.68 -22.41 -34.27
CA LEU A 471 12.81 -23.21 -33.41
C LEU A 471 12.92 -22.77 -31.94
N LEU A 472 14.09 -22.35 -31.50
CA LEU A 472 14.29 -21.70 -30.20
C LEU A 472 13.49 -20.40 -30.12
N GLY A 473 13.58 -19.54 -31.14
CA GLY A 473 12.80 -18.30 -31.24
C GLY A 473 11.29 -18.57 -31.18
N ILE A 474 10.79 -19.56 -31.94
CA ILE A 474 9.37 -19.97 -31.91
C ILE A 474 8.97 -20.44 -30.51
N THR A 475 9.78 -21.28 -29.88
CA THR A 475 9.48 -21.87 -28.56
C THR A 475 9.39 -20.81 -27.47
N VAL A 476 10.34 -19.87 -27.42
CA VAL A 476 10.37 -18.78 -26.44
C VAL A 476 9.19 -17.83 -26.67
N SER A 477 8.99 -17.42 -27.93
CA SER A 477 8.06 -16.35 -28.30
C SER A 477 6.58 -16.77 -28.39
N MET A 478 6.26 -18.07 -28.47
CA MET A 478 4.90 -18.57 -28.67
C MET A 478 3.89 -18.01 -27.65
N MET A 479 4.28 -17.88 -26.39
CA MET A 479 3.41 -17.33 -25.34
C MET A 479 3.01 -15.87 -25.62
N MET A 480 3.91 -15.07 -26.16
CA MET A 480 3.63 -13.66 -26.49
C MET A 480 2.71 -13.56 -27.71
N LEU A 481 2.90 -14.43 -28.71
CA LEU A 481 2.03 -14.52 -29.87
C LEU A 481 0.59 -14.83 -29.46
N THR A 482 0.40 -15.91 -28.68
CA THR A 482 -0.94 -16.33 -28.27
C THR A 482 -1.58 -15.41 -27.23
N GLY A 483 -0.77 -14.65 -26.49
CA GLY A 483 -1.26 -13.59 -25.59
C GLY A 483 -1.69 -12.31 -26.29
N THR A 484 -1.27 -12.08 -27.54
CA THR A 484 -1.58 -10.86 -28.30
C THR A 484 -3.09 -10.67 -28.49
N LEU A 485 -3.77 -11.67 -29.07
CA LEU A 485 -5.19 -11.61 -29.40
C LEU A 485 -6.08 -11.44 -28.15
N PRO A 486 -5.93 -12.27 -27.09
CA PRO A 486 -6.69 -12.11 -25.86
C PRO A 486 -6.49 -10.75 -25.21
N SER A 487 -5.28 -10.19 -25.22
CA SER A 487 -4.99 -8.88 -24.62
C SER A 487 -5.78 -7.75 -25.24
N VAL A 488 -5.97 -7.78 -26.57
CA VAL A 488 -6.74 -6.76 -27.31
C VAL A 488 -8.20 -6.75 -26.85
N PHE A 489 -8.79 -7.92 -26.62
CA PHE A 489 -10.20 -8.06 -26.25
C PHE A 489 -10.46 -8.13 -24.74
N ALA A 490 -9.44 -8.40 -23.93
CA ALA A 490 -9.55 -8.63 -22.50
C ALA A 490 -10.18 -7.44 -21.75
N GLY A 491 -9.84 -6.21 -22.13
CA GLY A 491 -10.42 -4.99 -21.54
C GLY A 491 -11.90 -4.83 -21.90
N HIS A 492 -12.27 -5.08 -23.15
CA HIS A 492 -13.68 -5.04 -23.58
C HIS A 492 -14.53 -6.08 -22.84
N LEU A 493 -14.00 -7.29 -22.67
CA LEU A 493 -14.69 -8.35 -21.93
C LEU A 493 -14.77 -8.03 -20.44
N ALA A 494 -13.72 -7.43 -19.87
CA ALA A 494 -13.70 -6.98 -18.49
C ALA A 494 -14.65 -5.81 -18.24
N ASP A 495 -14.86 -4.92 -19.21
CA ASP A 495 -15.84 -3.84 -19.13
C ASP A 495 -17.26 -4.39 -19.03
N ARG A 496 -17.56 -5.52 -19.66
CA ARG A 496 -18.88 -6.16 -19.59
C ARG A 496 -19.11 -7.03 -18.35
N ARG A 497 -18.07 -7.75 -17.89
CA ARG A 497 -18.23 -8.81 -16.87
C ARG A 497 -17.64 -8.48 -15.51
N GLY A 498 -16.75 -7.49 -15.43
CA GLY A 498 -15.92 -7.19 -14.24
C GLY A 498 -14.46 -7.58 -14.47
N ARG A 499 -13.54 -6.98 -13.70
CA ARG A 499 -12.09 -7.17 -13.86
C ARG A 499 -11.65 -8.54 -13.38
N LEU A 500 -12.03 -8.90 -12.15
CA LEU A 500 -11.58 -10.14 -11.50
C LEU A 500 -12.13 -11.38 -12.22
N LYS A 501 -13.32 -11.26 -12.82
CA LYS A 501 -13.94 -12.33 -13.61
C LYS A 501 -13.20 -12.66 -14.92
N ILE A 502 -12.28 -11.80 -15.38
CA ILE A 502 -11.42 -12.07 -16.53
C ILE A 502 -10.01 -12.48 -16.09
N ILE A 503 -9.51 -11.92 -14.99
CA ILE A 503 -8.21 -12.29 -14.42
C ILE A 503 -8.21 -13.75 -13.95
N LEU A 504 -9.27 -14.19 -13.25
CA LEU A 504 -9.40 -15.55 -12.72
C LEU A 504 -9.26 -16.66 -13.78
N PRO A 505 -10.09 -16.71 -14.85
CA PRO A 505 -9.94 -17.73 -15.88
C PRO A 505 -8.59 -17.63 -16.61
N GLY A 506 -8.04 -16.42 -16.79
CA GLY A 506 -6.70 -16.23 -17.34
C GLY A 506 -5.62 -16.89 -16.48
N ALA A 507 -5.69 -16.72 -15.16
CA ALA A 507 -4.76 -17.33 -14.21
C ALA A 507 -4.86 -18.88 -14.21
N ILE A 508 -6.08 -19.42 -14.31
CA ILE A 508 -6.31 -20.87 -14.42
C ILE A 508 -5.71 -21.43 -15.72
N LEU A 509 -5.95 -20.78 -16.86
CA LEU A 509 -5.36 -21.18 -18.14
C LEU A 509 -3.83 -21.13 -18.10
N PHE A 510 -3.26 -20.14 -17.41
CA PHE A 510 -1.82 -20.06 -17.20
C PHE A 510 -1.30 -21.22 -16.35
N ALA A 511 -1.97 -21.57 -15.26
CA ALA A 511 -1.61 -22.71 -14.43
C ALA A 511 -1.66 -24.04 -15.23
N MET A 512 -2.68 -24.22 -16.07
CA MET A 512 -2.79 -25.36 -16.98
C MET A 512 -1.63 -25.39 -17.99
N GLY A 513 -1.28 -24.23 -18.58
CA GLY A 513 -0.14 -24.10 -19.48
C GLY A 513 1.19 -24.43 -18.81
N ALA A 514 1.39 -24.00 -17.57
CA ALA A 514 2.57 -24.35 -16.76
C ALA A 514 2.63 -25.86 -16.46
N ALA A 515 1.50 -26.48 -16.12
CA ALA A 515 1.41 -27.92 -15.90
C ALA A 515 1.74 -28.72 -17.18
N LEU A 516 1.26 -28.29 -18.35
CA LEU A 516 1.57 -28.90 -19.64
C LEU A 516 3.06 -28.77 -19.99
N GLN A 517 3.68 -27.62 -19.70
CA GLN A 517 5.12 -27.42 -19.89
C GLN A 517 5.92 -28.32 -18.95
N GLY A 518 5.60 -28.33 -17.65
CA GLY A 518 6.28 -29.15 -16.66
C GLY A 518 6.14 -30.66 -16.88
N THR A 519 5.06 -31.12 -17.51
CA THR A 519 4.84 -32.54 -17.84
C THR A 519 5.25 -32.91 -19.27
N ALA A 520 5.94 -32.01 -19.98
CA ALA A 520 6.24 -32.23 -21.38
C ALA A 520 7.28 -33.35 -21.60
N HIS A 521 6.98 -34.22 -22.58
CA HIS A 521 7.90 -35.24 -23.11
C HIS A 521 8.24 -35.03 -24.58
N LYS A 522 7.55 -34.08 -25.24
CA LYS A 522 7.77 -33.68 -26.63
C LYS A 522 7.74 -32.16 -26.71
N LEU A 523 8.56 -31.60 -27.60
CA LEU A 523 8.61 -30.16 -27.81
C LEU A 523 7.24 -29.58 -28.22
N THR A 524 6.43 -30.33 -28.97
CA THR A 524 5.07 -29.90 -29.36
C THR A 524 4.16 -29.71 -28.16
N GLN A 525 4.16 -30.63 -27.20
CA GLN A 525 3.40 -30.49 -25.94
C GLN A 525 3.86 -29.26 -25.15
N PHE A 526 5.17 -29.04 -25.11
CA PHE A 526 5.75 -27.87 -24.46
C PHE A 526 5.28 -26.57 -25.13
N ILE A 527 5.33 -26.48 -26.46
CA ILE A 527 4.85 -25.32 -27.24
C ILE A 527 3.33 -25.12 -27.06
N VAL A 528 2.53 -26.18 -26.99
CA VAL A 528 1.09 -26.08 -26.66
C VAL A 528 0.89 -25.52 -25.25
N GLY A 529 1.71 -25.93 -24.28
CA GLY A 529 1.71 -25.34 -22.94
C GLY A 529 2.09 -23.85 -22.95
N ARG A 530 3.08 -23.44 -23.76
CA ARG A 530 3.42 -22.02 -24.00
C ARG A 530 2.21 -21.26 -24.56
N ALA A 531 1.56 -21.82 -25.58
CA ALA A 531 0.41 -21.23 -26.24
C ALA A 531 -0.76 -21.01 -25.26
N LEU A 532 -1.10 -22.03 -24.46
CA LEU A 532 -2.16 -21.97 -23.46
C LEU A 532 -1.85 -20.96 -22.34
N GLY A 533 -0.60 -20.97 -21.86
CA GLY A 533 -0.13 -19.99 -20.88
C GLY A 533 -0.21 -18.56 -21.41
N GLY A 534 0.16 -18.36 -22.68
CA GLY A 534 0.11 -17.05 -23.33
C GLY A 534 -1.30 -16.52 -23.46
N PHE A 535 -2.24 -17.39 -23.83
CA PHE A 535 -3.65 -17.03 -23.87
C PHE A 535 -4.16 -16.54 -22.50
N GLY A 536 -3.82 -17.28 -21.44
CA GLY A 536 -4.14 -16.89 -20.06
C GLY A 536 -3.51 -15.55 -19.66
N GLN A 537 -2.22 -15.38 -19.98
CA GLN A 537 -1.47 -14.15 -19.71
C GLN A 537 -2.09 -12.92 -20.38
N GLY A 538 -2.50 -13.06 -21.64
CA GLY A 538 -3.16 -11.97 -22.37
C GLY A 538 -4.50 -11.56 -21.74
N MET A 539 -5.23 -12.49 -21.14
CA MET A 539 -6.49 -12.18 -20.45
C MET A 539 -6.28 -11.38 -19.15
N PHE A 540 -5.26 -11.71 -18.35
CA PHE A 540 -5.13 -11.13 -17.02
C PHE A 540 -4.24 -9.87 -16.96
N LEU A 541 -3.17 -9.77 -17.76
CA LEU A 541 -2.10 -8.80 -17.47
C LEU A 541 -2.55 -7.34 -17.62
N ALA A 542 -3.30 -7.02 -18.69
CA ALA A 542 -3.86 -5.68 -18.88
C ALA A 542 -4.91 -5.33 -17.81
N ASN A 543 -5.73 -6.31 -17.44
CA ASN A 543 -6.83 -6.13 -16.49
C ASN A 543 -6.35 -5.94 -15.05
N ILE A 544 -5.21 -6.49 -14.66
CA ILE A 544 -4.58 -6.22 -13.35
C ILE A 544 -4.28 -4.73 -13.20
N ALA A 545 -3.66 -4.11 -14.19
CA ALA A 545 -3.32 -2.68 -14.14
C ALA A 545 -4.58 -1.80 -14.05
N VAL A 546 -5.64 -2.16 -14.79
CA VAL A 546 -6.93 -1.46 -14.76
C VAL A 546 -7.61 -1.64 -13.40
N TYR A 547 -7.66 -2.86 -12.86
CA TYR A 547 -8.24 -3.13 -11.54
C TYR A 547 -7.55 -2.31 -10.45
N ILE A 548 -6.22 -2.29 -10.40
CA ILE A 548 -5.45 -1.47 -9.44
C ILE A 548 -5.79 0.01 -9.60
N THR A 549 -5.88 0.51 -10.84
CA THR A 549 -6.24 1.91 -11.14
C THR A 549 -7.63 2.26 -10.58
N GLU A 550 -8.55 1.29 -10.59
CA GLU A 550 -9.95 1.45 -10.17
C GLU A 550 -10.20 1.22 -8.68
N ILE A 551 -9.24 0.65 -7.94
CA ILE A 551 -9.30 0.53 -6.47
C ILE A 551 -8.34 1.49 -5.75
N ALA A 552 -7.43 2.15 -6.49
CA ALA A 552 -6.42 3.02 -5.90
C ALA A 552 -6.91 4.47 -5.70
N PRO A 553 -6.69 5.08 -4.51
CA PRO A 553 -6.91 6.50 -4.29
C PRO A 553 -6.13 7.38 -5.26
N SER A 554 -6.65 8.54 -5.62
CA SER A 554 -6.06 9.44 -6.64
C SER A 554 -4.61 9.83 -6.33
N GLN A 555 -4.27 10.15 -5.07
CA GLN A 555 -2.92 10.61 -4.71
C GLN A 555 -1.86 9.50 -4.74
N LYS A 556 -2.25 8.22 -4.63
CA LYS A 556 -1.33 7.08 -4.55
C LYS A 556 -1.39 6.16 -5.78
N ARG A 557 -2.23 6.51 -6.76
CA ARG A 557 -2.52 5.67 -7.93
C ARG A 557 -1.28 5.33 -8.74
N GLY A 558 -0.41 6.31 -9.03
CA GLY A 558 0.80 6.10 -9.83
C GLY A 558 1.68 4.99 -9.28
N ARG A 559 1.97 5.04 -7.96
CA ARG A 559 2.72 3.98 -7.26
C ARG A 559 2.00 2.64 -7.31
N LEU A 560 0.72 2.58 -6.95
CA LEU A 560 0.03 1.28 -6.92
C LEU A 560 -0.03 0.62 -8.31
N VAL A 561 -0.27 1.41 -9.37
CA VAL A 561 -0.30 0.92 -10.76
C VAL A 561 1.09 0.43 -11.24
N ALA A 562 2.18 0.88 -10.62
CA ALA A 562 3.52 0.39 -10.91
C ALA A 562 3.87 -0.95 -10.22
N LEU A 563 3.07 -1.41 -9.25
CA LEU A 563 3.34 -2.65 -8.51
C LEU A 563 3.45 -3.90 -9.41
N PRO A 564 2.61 -4.11 -10.43
CA PRO A 564 2.77 -5.27 -11.33
C PRO A 564 4.11 -5.27 -12.07
N GLN A 565 4.66 -4.09 -12.41
CA GLN A 565 5.97 -4.00 -13.06
C GLN A 565 7.11 -4.29 -12.08
N PHE A 566 7.00 -3.79 -10.85
CA PHE A 566 7.94 -4.12 -9.78
C PHE A 566 7.92 -5.63 -9.51
N ALA A 567 6.74 -6.22 -9.38
CA ALA A 567 6.55 -7.66 -9.22
C ALA A 567 7.12 -8.45 -10.41
N ALA A 568 6.95 -7.98 -11.65
CA ALA A 568 7.60 -8.61 -12.80
C ALA A 568 9.12 -8.63 -12.71
N THR A 569 9.74 -7.55 -12.22
CA THR A 569 11.19 -7.52 -12.03
C THR A 569 11.65 -8.51 -10.95
N ALA A 570 10.89 -8.59 -9.85
CA ALA A 570 11.11 -9.62 -8.82
C ALA A 570 10.93 -11.04 -9.40
N GLY A 571 9.97 -11.22 -10.29
CA GLY A 571 9.69 -12.48 -10.97
C GLY A 571 10.86 -12.94 -11.82
N VAL A 572 11.46 -12.04 -12.62
CA VAL A 572 12.65 -12.34 -13.43
C VAL A 572 13.78 -12.85 -12.52
N CYS A 573 13.99 -12.18 -11.39
CA CYS A 573 14.98 -12.59 -10.41
C CYS A 573 14.71 -14.00 -9.85
N LEU A 574 13.48 -14.26 -9.39
CA LEU A 574 13.10 -15.59 -8.91
C LEU A 574 13.23 -16.66 -10.01
N GLY A 575 12.94 -16.31 -11.26
CA GLY A 575 13.07 -17.21 -12.40
C GLY A 575 14.52 -17.65 -12.63
N TYR A 576 15.46 -16.71 -12.76
CA TYR A 576 16.88 -17.06 -12.92
C TYR A 576 17.42 -17.87 -11.73
N PHE A 577 17.10 -17.47 -10.50
CA PHE A 577 17.59 -18.21 -9.32
C PHE A 577 16.95 -19.59 -9.16
N SER A 578 15.69 -19.76 -9.59
CA SER A 578 15.08 -21.08 -9.65
C SER A 578 15.86 -22.01 -10.58
N CYS A 579 16.25 -21.50 -11.76
CA CYS A 579 17.01 -22.25 -12.74
C CYS A 579 18.46 -22.50 -12.30
N TYR A 580 19.09 -21.50 -11.67
CA TYR A 580 20.42 -21.64 -11.08
C TYR A 580 20.44 -22.66 -9.93
N GLY A 581 19.38 -22.71 -9.11
CA GLY A 581 19.25 -23.69 -8.04
C GLY A 581 19.00 -25.12 -8.54
N THR A 582 18.43 -25.28 -9.75
CA THR A 582 18.06 -26.59 -10.29
C THR A 582 18.99 -27.14 -11.36
N VAL A 583 19.83 -26.31 -11.99
CA VAL A 583 20.70 -26.72 -13.12
C VAL A 583 21.67 -27.85 -12.75
N SER A 584 22.08 -27.95 -11.47
CA SER A 584 22.95 -29.01 -10.98
C SER A 584 22.23 -30.35 -10.74
N VAL A 585 20.90 -30.37 -10.78
CA VAL A 585 20.11 -31.61 -10.66
C VAL A 585 20.33 -32.44 -11.92
N THR A 586 20.76 -33.69 -11.78
CA THR A 586 21.10 -34.54 -12.94
C THR A 586 19.90 -35.01 -13.74
N SER A 587 18.75 -35.16 -13.09
CA SER A 587 17.52 -35.63 -13.73
C SER A 587 16.81 -34.51 -14.51
N SER A 588 15.89 -34.90 -15.38
CA SER A 588 15.02 -33.98 -16.10
C SER A 588 14.04 -33.23 -15.19
N PHE A 589 14.10 -33.44 -13.87
CA PHE A 589 13.45 -32.59 -12.88
C PHE A 589 14.07 -31.18 -12.82
N ALA A 590 15.34 -31.03 -13.24
CA ALA A 590 16.06 -29.75 -13.26
C ALA A 590 15.27 -28.62 -13.94
N TRP A 591 14.72 -28.90 -15.12
CA TRP A 591 13.96 -27.90 -15.90
C TRP A 591 12.45 -27.94 -15.62
N ARG A 592 11.93 -29.02 -15.02
CA ARG A 592 10.50 -29.15 -14.69
C ARG A 592 10.13 -28.41 -13.40
N LEU A 593 11.01 -28.43 -12.39
CA LEU A 593 10.73 -27.79 -11.10
C LEU A 593 10.41 -26.29 -11.22
N PRO A 594 11.12 -25.49 -12.04
CA PRO A 594 10.74 -24.10 -12.28
C PRO A 594 9.30 -23.93 -12.77
N TYR A 595 8.79 -24.81 -13.66
CA TYR A 595 7.40 -24.77 -14.12
C TYR A 595 6.38 -25.18 -13.05
N VAL A 596 6.76 -26.05 -12.11
CA VAL A 596 5.93 -26.37 -10.94
C VAL A 596 5.75 -25.13 -10.06
N VAL A 597 6.84 -24.42 -9.77
CA VAL A 597 6.80 -23.16 -9.01
C VAL A 597 5.96 -22.11 -9.74
N GLN A 598 6.13 -21.99 -11.06
CA GLN A 598 5.32 -21.11 -11.91
C GLN A 598 3.82 -21.44 -11.82
N GLY A 599 3.46 -22.73 -11.83
CA GLY A 599 2.08 -23.19 -11.63
C GLY A 599 1.52 -22.80 -10.26
N ILE A 600 2.30 -22.93 -9.19
CA ILE A 600 1.90 -22.51 -7.84
C ILE A 600 1.61 -21.01 -7.79
N ILE A 601 2.47 -20.17 -8.39
CA ILE A 601 2.26 -18.71 -8.45
C ILE A 601 0.97 -18.39 -9.21
N ALA A 602 0.67 -19.10 -10.31
CA ALA A 602 -0.57 -18.91 -11.06
C ALA A 602 -1.82 -19.30 -10.24
N ILE A 603 -1.75 -20.39 -9.47
CA ILE A 603 -2.83 -20.79 -8.55
C ILE A 603 -3.03 -19.74 -7.44
N MET A 604 -1.95 -19.16 -6.89
CA MET A 604 -2.06 -18.08 -5.91
C MET A 604 -2.77 -16.84 -6.47
N LEU A 605 -2.51 -16.48 -7.72
CA LEU A 605 -3.22 -15.39 -8.40
C LEU A 605 -4.72 -15.73 -8.56
N ALA A 606 -5.05 -16.96 -8.96
CA ALA A 606 -6.44 -17.40 -9.09
C ALA A 606 -7.18 -17.33 -7.75
N LEU A 607 -6.57 -17.85 -6.67
CA LEU A 607 -7.14 -17.79 -5.31
C LEU A 607 -7.34 -16.35 -4.83
N THR A 608 -6.38 -15.46 -5.12
CA THR A 608 -6.50 -14.04 -4.79
C THR A 608 -7.74 -13.42 -5.43
N CYS A 609 -8.05 -13.76 -6.68
CA CYS A 609 -9.22 -13.21 -7.37
C CYS A 609 -10.55 -13.64 -6.73
N LEU A 610 -10.58 -14.75 -5.99
CA LEU A 610 -11.76 -15.22 -5.26
C LEU A 610 -11.98 -14.47 -3.94
N LEU A 611 -10.92 -13.88 -3.38
CA LEU A 611 -10.94 -13.22 -2.07
C LEU A 611 -11.14 -11.70 -2.15
N LEU A 612 -10.90 -11.11 -3.33
CA LEU A 612 -10.96 -9.67 -3.52
C LEU A 612 -12.33 -9.19 -4.01
N PRO A 613 -12.80 -8.01 -3.58
CA PRO A 613 -14.02 -7.42 -4.12
C PRO A 613 -13.80 -6.94 -5.55
N GLU A 614 -14.87 -6.96 -6.36
CA GLU A 614 -14.82 -6.37 -7.70
C GLU A 614 -14.61 -4.85 -7.63
N SER A 615 -14.11 -4.26 -8.72
CA SER A 615 -13.85 -2.84 -8.83
C SER A 615 -15.07 -1.97 -8.44
N PRO A 616 -14.96 -1.11 -7.40
CA PRO A 616 -16.05 -0.24 -7.00
C PRO A 616 -16.50 0.72 -8.10
N ARG A 617 -15.55 1.17 -8.93
CA ARG A 617 -15.87 2.05 -10.08
C ARG A 617 -16.65 1.31 -11.14
N TRP A 618 -16.24 0.07 -11.45
CA TRP A 618 -16.95 -0.76 -12.41
C TRP A 618 -18.37 -1.05 -11.93
N LEU A 619 -18.54 -1.39 -10.64
CA LEU A 619 -19.84 -1.62 -10.01
C LEU A 619 -20.75 -0.39 -10.11
N ALA A 620 -20.23 0.80 -9.78
CA ALA A 620 -20.99 2.05 -9.85
C ALA A 620 -21.41 2.40 -11.29
N LEU A 621 -20.53 2.21 -12.28
CA LEU A 621 -20.84 2.42 -13.70
C LEU A 621 -21.93 1.47 -14.23
N HIS A 622 -22.12 0.31 -13.59
CA HIS A 622 -23.16 -0.66 -13.93
C HIS A 622 -24.43 -0.50 -13.07
N GLY A 623 -24.58 0.62 -12.36
CA GLY A 623 -25.75 0.89 -11.52
C GLY A 623 -25.80 0.07 -10.22
N ARG A 624 -24.74 -0.67 -9.87
CA ARG A 624 -24.65 -1.52 -8.67
C ARG A 624 -24.05 -0.73 -7.49
N SER A 625 -24.71 0.37 -7.12
CA SER A 625 -24.22 1.33 -6.13
C SER A 625 -24.02 0.74 -4.74
N GLU A 626 -24.91 -0.13 -4.28
CA GLU A 626 -24.79 -0.78 -2.96
C GLU A 626 -23.55 -1.67 -2.87
N GLU A 627 -23.31 -2.48 -3.89
CA GLU A 627 -22.12 -3.32 -3.98
C GLU A 627 -20.84 -2.50 -4.11
N ALA A 628 -20.88 -1.38 -4.82
CA ALA A 628 -19.75 -0.46 -4.92
C ALA A 628 -19.36 0.10 -3.54
N VAL A 629 -20.34 0.46 -2.70
CA VAL A 629 -20.10 0.91 -1.32
C VAL A 629 -19.53 -0.21 -0.44
N LEU A 630 -20.06 -1.44 -0.56
CA LEU A 630 -19.51 -2.60 0.15
C LEU A 630 -18.05 -2.89 -0.27
N ALA A 631 -17.76 -2.84 -1.57
CA ALA A 631 -16.41 -3.02 -2.09
C ALA A 631 -15.44 -1.95 -1.55
N LEU A 632 -15.87 -0.68 -1.46
CA LEU A 632 -15.06 0.40 -0.87
C LEU A 632 -14.78 0.17 0.62
N ARG A 633 -15.78 -0.30 1.38
CA ARG A 633 -15.59 -0.68 2.79
C ARG A 633 -14.60 -1.83 2.94
N MET A 634 -14.72 -2.88 2.11
CA MET A 634 -13.76 -3.99 2.09
C MET A 634 -12.34 -3.54 1.75
N LEU A 635 -12.19 -2.47 0.97
CA LEU A 635 -10.90 -1.87 0.60
C LEU A 635 -10.37 -0.84 1.62
N ASP A 636 -11.03 -0.68 2.78
CA ASP A 636 -10.72 0.31 3.83
C ASP A 636 -10.76 1.78 3.34
N PHE A 637 -11.67 2.14 2.43
CA PHE A 637 -11.95 3.55 2.14
C PHE A 637 -12.80 4.18 3.25
N ASN A 638 -12.51 5.43 3.62
CA ASN A 638 -13.46 6.21 4.43
C ASN A 638 -14.65 6.68 3.56
N MET A 639 -15.78 6.99 4.17
CA MET A 639 -17.00 7.33 3.42
C MET A 639 -16.92 8.67 2.66
N ASP A 640 -16.05 9.59 3.09
CA ASP A 640 -15.82 10.87 2.41
C ASP A 640 -14.97 10.72 1.14
N GLU A 641 -13.89 9.93 1.20
CA GLU A 641 -13.08 9.53 0.05
C GLU A 641 -13.93 8.71 -0.92
N ALA A 642 -14.81 7.83 -0.42
CA ALA A 642 -15.72 7.03 -1.22
C ALA A 642 -16.70 7.87 -2.07
N ARG A 643 -17.28 8.94 -1.52
CA ARG A 643 -18.19 9.84 -2.26
C ARG A 643 -17.48 10.59 -3.39
N GLY A 644 -16.31 11.17 -3.11
CA GLY A 644 -15.47 11.78 -4.15
C GLY A 644 -14.99 10.76 -5.19
N PHE A 645 -14.78 9.52 -4.79
CA PHE A 645 -14.34 8.44 -5.67
C PHE A 645 -15.41 7.94 -6.64
N LEU A 646 -16.67 7.87 -6.18
CA LEU A 646 -17.82 7.38 -6.94
C LEU A 646 -18.47 8.47 -7.81
N SER A 647 -18.51 9.73 -7.34
CA SER A 647 -19.07 10.86 -8.11
C SER A 647 -18.36 11.06 -9.46
N VAL A 648 -17.02 10.92 -9.49
CA VAL A 648 -16.22 10.97 -10.73
C VAL A 648 -16.54 9.80 -11.68
N ALA A 649 -16.97 8.66 -11.15
CA ALA A 649 -17.38 7.52 -11.98
C ALA A 649 -18.78 7.75 -12.58
N GLN A 650 -19.72 8.27 -11.79
CA GLN A 650 -21.11 8.51 -12.23
C GLN A 650 -21.25 9.64 -13.25
N GLN A 651 -20.32 10.61 -13.28
CA GLN A 651 -20.29 11.68 -14.29
C GLN A 651 -19.84 11.22 -15.69
N GLN A 652 -19.40 9.97 -15.86
CA GLN A 652 -18.99 9.46 -17.17
C GLN A 652 -20.20 8.95 -17.97
N PRO A 653 -20.33 9.32 -19.26
CA PRO A 653 -21.42 8.83 -20.10
C PRO A 653 -21.35 7.31 -20.22
N SER A 654 -22.48 6.64 -19.94
CA SER A 654 -22.63 5.19 -20.04
C SER A 654 -22.69 4.75 -21.51
N LEU A 655 -21.53 4.67 -22.16
CA LEU A 655 -21.41 4.17 -23.54
C LEU A 655 -21.28 2.64 -23.54
N SER A 656 -21.79 2.01 -24.60
CA SER A 656 -21.60 0.58 -24.78
C SER A 656 -20.11 0.26 -24.99
N GLY A 657 -19.66 -0.93 -24.57
CA GLY A 657 -18.25 -1.32 -24.69
C GLY A 657 -17.71 -1.27 -26.14
N TRP A 658 -18.57 -1.40 -27.15
CA TRP A 658 -18.17 -1.27 -28.57
C TRP A 658 -18.03 0.21 -28.98
N GLN A 659 -18.91 1.07 -28.49
CA GLN A 659 -18.79 2.52 -28.69
C GLN A 659 -17.49 3.03 -28.06
N ASN A 660 -17.13 2.59 -26.85
CA ASN A 660 -15.85 2.92 -26.21
C ASN A 660 -14.63 2.46 -27.02
N PHE A 661 -14.69 1.27 -27.63
CA PHE A 661 -13.63 0.79 -28.51
C PHE A 661 -13.52 1.65 -29.79
N ALA A 662 -14.65 1.96 -30.43
CA ALA A 662 -14.68 2.80 -31.63
C ALA A 662 -14.21 4.25 -31.37
N LEU A 663 -14.43 4.78 -30.15
CA LEU A 663 -13.95 6.10 -29.74
C LEU A 663 -12.43 6.24 -29.88
N LEU A 664 -11.66 5.17 -29.66
CA LEU A 664 -10.19 5.16 -29.77
C LEU A 664 -9.70 5.70 -31.11
N PHE A 665 -10.47 5.45 -32.17
CA PHE A 665 -10.15 5.80 -33.54
C PHE A 665 -10.86 7.07 -34.02
N ARG A 666 -11.53 7.83 -33.14
CA ARG A 666 -12.11 9.14 -33.49
C ARG A 666 -11.07 10.24 -33.42
N ARG A 667 -11.26 11.29 -34.23
CA ARG A 667 -10.30 12.42 -34.42
C ARG A 667 -9.77 13.01 -33.10
N ASN A 668 -10.64 13.16 -32.10
CA ASN A 668 -10.28 13.75 -30.80
C ASN A 668 -9.48 12.80 -29.89
N TYR A 669 -9.43 11.49 -30.17
CA TYR A 669 -8.75 10.49 -29.34
C TYR A 669 -7.51 9.91 -30.01
N ARG A 670 -7.42 9.94 -31.35
CA ARG A 670 -6.30 9.38 -32.12
C ARG A 670 -4.90 9.75 -31.60
N PRO A 671 -4.53 11.03 -31.36
CA PRO A 671 -3.15 11.38 -31.03
C PRO A 671 -2.63 10.69 -29.75
N ARG A 672 -3.47 10.63 -28.71
CA ARG A 672 -3.14 9.96 -27.44
C ARG A 672 -3.18 8.44 -27.55
N THR A 673 -4.14 7.87 -28.27
CA THR A 673 -4.20 6.42 -28.53
C THR A 673 -2.95 5.96 -29.28
N PHE A 674 -2.60 6.63 -30.39
CA PHE A 674 -1.42 6.30 -31.18
C PHE A 674 -0.11 6.51 -30.41
N LEU A 675 -0.01 7.54 -29.56
CA LEU A 675 1.17 7.73 -28.72
C LEU A 675 1.32 6.62 -27.67
N ALA A 676 0.23 6.15 -27.06
CA ALA A 676 0.26 4.99 -26.15
C ALA A 676 0.66 3.70 -26.88
N LEU A 677 0.06 3.44 -28.05
CA LEU A 677 0.39 2.29 -28.89
C LEU A 677 1.86 2.31 -29.31
N PHE A 678 2.33 3.45 -29.81
CA PHE A 678 3.71 3.65 -30.21
C PHE A 678 4.66 3.42 -29.02
N LEU A 679 4.38 4.02 -27.87
CA LEU A 679 5.23 3.89 -26.69
C LEU A 679 5.32 2.44 -26.22
N LEU A 680 4.20 1.74 -26.00
CA LEU A 680 4.24 0.36 -25.51
C LEU A 680 4.77 -0.64 -26.54
N GLY A 681 4.55 -0.41 -27.84
CA GLY A 681 5.12 -1.25 -28.89
C GLY A 681 6.63 -1.06 -29.06
N MET A 682 7.10 0.20 -29.11
CA MET A 682 8.51 0.51 -29.35
C MET A 682 9.40 0.22 -28.16
N VAL A 683 8.87 0.27 -26.93
CA VAL A 683 9.62 -0.10 -25.71
C VAL A 683 10.12 -1.55 -25.80
N GLN A 684 9.33 -2.46 -26.37
CA GLN A 684 9.75 -3.86 -26.57
C GLN A 684 10.81 -3.99 -27.67
N LEU A 685 10.62 -3.25 -28.77
CA LEU A 685 11.60 -3.16 -29.85
C LEU A 685 12.94 -2.50 -29.43
N GLY A 686 12.99 -1.91 -28.23
CA GLY A 686 14.24 -1.44 -27.61
C GLY A 686 15.17 -2.57 -27.15
N GLY A 687 14.76 -3.83 -27.21
CA GLY A 687 15.63 -4.99 -27.01
C GLY A 687 15.80 -5.47 -25.56
N ILE A 688 14.95 -5.01 -24.63
CA ILE A 688 14.99 -5.50 -23.24
C ILE A 688 14.71 -7.00 -23.16
N ASP A 689 13.69 -7.46 -23.88
CA ASP A 689 13.28 -8.86 -23.86
C ASP A 689 14.29 -9.76 -24.58
N ALA A 690 14.98 -9.22 -25.61
CA ALA A 690 16.12 -9.90 -26.24
C ALA A 690 17.23 -10.17 -25.21
N ILE A 691 17.55 -9.17 -24.39
CA ILE A 691 18.55 -9.31 -23.34
C ILE A 691 18.08 -10.27 -22.26
N THR A 692 16.86 -10.17 -21.75
CA THR A 692 16.40 -11.01 -20.63
C THR A 692 16.15 -12.45 -21.06
N TYR A 693 15.49 -12.72 -22.19
CA TYR A 693 15.27 -14.10 -22.64
C TYR A 693 16.56 -14.82 -23.04
N TYR A 694 17.55 -14.09 -23.57
CA TYR A 694 18.78 -14.69 -24.07
C TYR A 694 20.02 -14.33 -23.24
N ALA A 695 19.85 -13.77 -22.03
CA ALA A 695 20.98 -13.37 -21.17
C ALA A 695 22.05 -14.46 -21.00
N PRO A 696 21.69 -15.75 -20.74
CA PRO A 696 22.71 -16.80 -20.63
C PRO A 696 23.53 -16.99 -21.91
N VAL A 697 22.89 -16.84 -23.08
CA VAL A 697 23.57 -16.91 -24.39
C VAL A 697 24.51 -15.74 -24.57
N LEU A 698 24.04 -14.53 -24.26
CA LEU A 698 24.83 -13.30 -24.39
C LEU A 698 26.08 -13.35 -23.50
N PHE A 699 25.95 -13.86 -22.26
CA PHE A 699 27.07 -14.03 -21.34
C PHE A 699 28.00 -15.17 -21.75
N GLY A 700 27.45 -16.25 -22.31
CA GLY A 700 28.23 -17.31 -22.94
C GLY A 700 29.10 -16.79 -24.08
N GLN A 701 28.52 -15.98 -24.98
CA GLN A 701 29.22 -15.34 -26.09
C GLN A 701 30.31 -14.35 -25.64
N ALA A 702 30.11 -13.69 -24.49
CA ALA A 702 31.14 -12.86 -23.87
C ALA A 702 32.31 -13.66 -23.24
N GLY A 703 32.24 -15.00 -23.24
CA GLY A 703 33.32 -15.88 -22.79
C GLY A 703 33.11 -16.52 -21.42
N LEU A 704 31.88 -16.52 -20.87
CA LEU A 704 31.52 -17.27 -19.66
C LEU A 704 31.08 -18.69 -20.06
N ALA A 705 32.01 -19.64 -20.04
CA ALA A 705 31.83 -20.95 -20.68
C ALA A 705 30.92 -21.96 -19.93
N SER A 706 30.65 -21.77 -18.64
CA SER A 706 29.84 -22.71 -17.86
C SER A 706 28.41 -22.21 -17.64
N ASP A 707 27.40 -23.06 -17.83
CA ASP A 707 25.98 -22.75 -17.58
C ASP A 707 25.75 -22.19 -16.17
N ASN A 708 26.41 -22.75 -15.15
CA ASN A 708 26.35 -22.25 -13.78
C ASN A 708 26.79 -20.78 -13.67
N ALA A 709 27.88 -20.40 -14.33
CA ALA A 709 28.36 -19.03 -14.32
C ALA A 709 27.44 -18.10 -15.10
N SER A 710 26.97 -18.52 -16.29
CA SER A 710 26.05 -17.71 -17.10
C SER A 710 24.73 -17.48 -16.38
N PHE A 711 24.16 -18.50 -15.74
CA PHE A 711 22.91 -18.37 -14.97
C PHE A 711 23.10 -17.53 -13.70
N LEU A 712 24.23 -17.69 -13.00
CA LEU A 712 24.55 -16.86 -11.84
C LEU A 712 24.69 -15.38 -12.23
N VAL A 713 25.41 -15.08 -13.32
CA VAL A 713 25.61 -13.71 -13.84
C VAL A 713 24.29 -13.10 -14.32
N SER A 714 23.40 -13.88 -14.93
CA SER A 714 22.01 -13.48 -15.21
C SER A 714 21.22 -13.18 -13.93
N GLY A 715 21.32 -14.05 -12.92
CA GLY A 715 20.69 -13.85 -11.61
C GLY A 715 21.18 -12.57 -10.93
N ILE A 716 22.50 -12.30 -10.91
CA ILE A 716 23.07 -11.06 -10.37
C ILE A 716 22.53 -9.84 -11.12
N SER A 717 22.47 -9.88 -12.46
CA SER A 717 21.85 -8.81 -13.26
C SER A 717 20.43 -8.50 -12.79
N SER A 718 19.63 -9.55 -12.55
CA SER A 718 18.24 -9.39 -12.14
C SER A 718 18.08 -8.88 -10.69
N ILE A 719 19.02 -9.18 -9.78
CA ILE A 719 19.07 -8.56 -8.44
C ILE A 719 19.32 -7.06 -8.57
N LEU A 720 20.30 -6.66 -9.39
CA LEU A 720 20.59 -5.25 -9.61
C LEU A 720 19.36 -4.52 -10.19
N MET A 721 18.69 -5.13 -11.17
CA MET A 721 17.42 -4.65 -11.73
C MET A 721 16.31 -4.52 -10.67
N LEU A 722 16.19 -5.49 -9.76
CA LEU A 722 15.22 -5.45 -8.67
C LEU A 722 15.55 -4.31 -7.68
N VAL A 723 16.83 -4.19 -7.28
CA VAL A 723 17.30 -3.16 -6.34
C VAL A 723 17.04 -1.76 -6.88
N ILE A 724 17.34 -1.48 -8.16
CA ILE A 724 17.07 -0.16 -8.75
C ILE A 724 15.57 0.11 -8.93
N SER A 725 14.76 -0.94 -9.08
CA SER A 725 13.32 -0.81 -9.22
C SER A 725 12.66 -0.28 -7.93
N ILE A 726 13.27 -0.48 -6.76
CA ILE A 726 12.77 0.04 -5.46
C ILE A 726 12.74 1.59 -5.45
N PRO A 727 13.88 2.31 -5.60
CA PRO A 727 13.85 3.77 -5.63
C PRO A 727 13.10 4.29 -6.85
N ALA A 728 13.19 3.65 -8.01
CA ALA A 728 12.44 4.05 -9.21
C ALA A 728 10.93 4.02 -8.97
N PHE A 729 10.43 2.97 -8.30
CA PHE A 729 9.04 2.84 -7.87
C PHE A 729 8.65 3.91 -6.84
N MET A 730 9.46 4.11 -5.79
CA MET A 730 9.15 5.07 -4.71
C MET A 730 9.15 6.54 -5.22
N LEU A 731 10.01 6.84 -6.18
CA LEU A 731 10.21 8.16 -6.76
C LEU A 731 9.45 8.37 -8.08
N ALA A 732 8.64 7.40 -8.54
CA ALA A 732 7.90 7.49 -9.80
C ALA A 732 7.03 8.76 -9.90
N ASP A 733 6.49 9.25 -8.78
CA ASP A 733 5.69 10.49 -8.75
C ASP A 733 6.53 11.77 -8.63
N ARG A 734 7.83 11.64 -8.34
CA ARG A 734 8.78 12.75 -8.19
C ARG A 734 9.69 12.97 -9.40
N TRP A 735 9.72 12.08 -10.38
CA TRP A 735 10.43 12.29 -11.65
C TRP A 735 9.42 12.63 -12.77
N GLY A 736 9.73 13.63 -13.60
CA GLY A 736 8.92 13.94 -14.79
C GLY A 736 8.91 12.77 -15.79
N ARG A 737 7.72 12.43 -16.32
CA ARG A 737 7.55 11.26 -17.22
C ARG A 737 8.33 11.48 -18.51
N ARG A 738 8.26 12.68 -19.08
CA ARG A 738 8.96 13.01 -20.34
C ARG A 738 10.47 12.94 -20.17
N THR A 739 10.98 13.54 -19.09
CA THR A 739 12.42 13.57 -18.81
C THR A 739 12.96 12.15 -18.65
N SER A 740 12.27 11.32 -17.87
CA SER A 740 12.65 9.92 -17.66
C SER A 740 12.62 9.09 -18.95
N ALA A 741 11.61 9.26 -19.80
CA ALA A 741 11.55 8.53 -21.07
C ALA A 741 12.71 8.93 -22.01
N ILE A 742 13.05 10.22 -22.07
CA ILE A 742 14.13 10.69 -22.93
C ILE A 742 15.50 10.25 -22.40
N SER A 743 15.80 10.51 -21.12
CA SER A 743 17.09 10.15 -20.52
C SER A 743 17.31 8.63 -20.54
N GLY A 744 16.23 7.87 -20.27
CA GLY A 744 16.24 6.41 -20.36
C GLY A 744 16.58 5.93 -21.76
N GLY A 745 15.91 6.46 -22.78
CA GLY A 745 16.11 6.06 -24.16
C GLY A 745 17.52 6.35 -24.70
N ILE A 746 18.12 7.49 -24.31
CA ILE A 746 19.52 7.80 -24.60
C ILE A 746 20.45 6.76 -23.96
N GLY A 747 20.24 6.43 -22.67
CA GLY A 747 21.06 5.45 -21.97
C GLY A 747 20.95 4.03 -22.56
N LEU A 748 19.73 3.59 -22.88
CA LEU A 748 19.47 2.30 -23.51
C LEU A 748 20.13 2.18 -24.88
N SER A 749 19.96 3.21 -25.72
CA SER A 749 20.61 3.27 -27.03
C SER A 749 22.13 3.26 -26.90
N GLY A 750 22.69 4.08 -26.01
CA GLY A 750 24.12 4.16 -25.76
C GLY A 750 24.73 2.82 -25.38
N CYS A 751 24.10 2.07 -24.47
CA CYS A 751 24.58 0.75 -24.07
C CYS A 751 24.60 -0.23 -25.25
N MET A 752 23.52 -0.27 -26.04
CA MET A 752 23.43 -1.12 -27.23
C MET A 752 24.47 -0.74 -28.29
N MET A 753 24.69 0.55 -28.53
CA MET A 753 25.71 1.04 -29.47
C MET A 753 27.12 0.65 -29.03
N VAL A 754 27.42 0.73 -27.72
CA VAL A 754 28.71 0.30 -27.17
C VAL A 754 28.92 -1.21 -27.37
N ILE A 755 27.92 -2.03 -27.02
CA ILE A 755 28.02 -3.49 -27.17
C ILE A 755 28.20 -3.86 -28.65
N GLY A 756 27.37 -3.30 -29.54
CA GLY A 756 27.46 -3.52 -30.99
C GLY A 756 28.82 -3.11 -31.55
N SER A 757 29.35 -1.96 -31.14
CA SER A 757 30.66 -1.47 -31.60
C SER A 757 31.82 -2.37 -31.16
N LEU A 758 31.81 -2.88 -29.92
CA LEU A 758 32.84 -3.80 -29.43
C LEU A 758 32.85 -5.14 -30.18
N TYR A 759 31.67 -5.69 -30.47
CA TYR A 759 31.55 -6.90 -31.28
C TYR A 759 31.91 -6.65 -32.75
N ALA A 760 31.54 -5.50 -33.33
CA ALA A 760 31.90 -5.12 -34.70
C ALA A 760 33.42 -4.92 -34.85
N ALA A 761 34.07 -4.34 -33.84
CA ALA A 761 35.53 -4.20 -33.78
C ALA A 761 36.26 -5.53 -33.48
N LYS A 762 35.53 -6.62 -33.27
CA LYS A 762 36.07 -7.93 -32.85
C LYS A 762 36.93 -7.86 -31.58
N ALA A 763 36.64 -6.91 -30.68
CA ALA A 763 37.43 -6.70 -29.47
C ALA A 763 37.06 -7.65 -28.32
N VAL A 764 35.91 -8.33 -28.41
CA VAL A 764 35.39 -9.22 -27.37
C VAL A 764 36.05 -10.59 -27.49
N HIS A 765 36.92 -10.90 -26.53
CA HIS A 765 37.61 -12.18 -26.42
C HIS A 765 37.51 -12.73 -24.99
N PRO A 766 37.58 -14.06 -24.78
CA PRO A 766 37.44 -14.68 -23.46
C PRO A 766 38.44 -14.18 -22.41
N SER A 767 39.62 -13.69 -22.78
CA SER A 767 40.62 -13.15 -21.85
C SER A 767 40.74 -11.62 -21.86
N GLY A 768 40.02 -10.92 -22.75
CA GLY A 768 40.14 -9.48 -22.96
C GLY A 768 39.31 -8.63 -22.00
N PHE A 769 39.68 -7.36 -21.82
CA PHE A 769 38.93 -6.39 -21.01
C PHE A 769 37.54 -6.08 -21.58
N ALA A 770 37.39 -6.07 -22.92
CA ALA A 770 36.15 -5.73 -23.60
C ALA A 770 34.95 -6.63 -23.21
N ARG A 771 35.19 -7.89 -22.81
CA ARG A 771 34.12 -8.78 -22.33
C ARG A 771 33.43 -8.22 -21.08
N TRP A 772 34.20 -7.63 -20.17
CA TRP A 772 33.68 -7.04 -18.94
C TRP A 772 32.90 -5.77 -19.25
N VAL A 773 33.35 -4.99 -20.23
CA VAL A 773 32.61 -3.81 -20.72
C VAL A 773 31.25 -4.23 -21.29
N VAL A 774 31.18 -5.32 -22.06
CA VAL A 774 29.90 -5.85 -22.56
C VAL A 774 29.00 -6.30 -21.41
N ILE A 775 29.50 -7.07 -20.45
CA ILE A 775 28.71 -7.53 -19.29
C ILE A 775 28.17 -6.34 -18.49
N VAL A 776 29.02 -5.35 -18.19
CA VAL A 776 28.62 -4.13 -17.47
C VAL A 776 27.62 -3.31 -18.29
N ALA A 777 27.80 -3.19 -19.61
CA ALA A 777 26.86 -2.48 -20.47
C ALA A 777 25.48 -3.16 -20.50
N VAL A 778 25.42 -4.51 -20.47
CA VAL A 778 24.16 -5.26 -20.33
C VAL A 778 23.49 -4.96 -18.98
N TYR A 779 24.27 -4.90 -17.90
CA TYR A 779 23.74 -4.55 -16.58
C TYR A 779 23.21 -3.11 -16.54
N VAL A 780 24.00 -2.15 -17.03
CA VAL A 780 23.60 -0.73 -17.10
C VAL A 780 22.37 -0.56 -18.00
N PHE A 781 22.26 -1.31 -19.09
CA PHE A 781 21.07 -1.34 -19.92
C PHE A 781 19.83 -1.78 -19.12
N GLY A 782 19.89 -2.93 -18.44
CA GLY A 782 18.78 -3.44 -17.64
C GLY A 782 18.38 -2.50 -16.49
N LEU A 783 19.39 -1.93 -15.81
CA LEU A 783 19.19 -0.94 -14.75
C LEU A 783 18.50 0.33 -15.27
N THR A 784 18.98 0.87 -16.40
CA THR A 784 18.41 2.05 -17.05
C THR A 784 16.97 1.78 -17.45
N TYR A 785 16.67 0.59 -18.00
CA TYR A 785 15.32 0.20 -18.38
C TYR A 785 14.37 0.20 -17.17
N CYS A 786 14.75 -0.51 -16.10
CA CYS A 786 13.95 -0.58 -14.88
C CYS A 786 13.72 0.79 -14.22
N ALA A 787 14.74 1.65 -14.22
CA ALA A 787 14.64 3.00 -13.67
C ALA A 787 13.78 3.95 -14.50
N THR A 788 13.62 3.69 -15.80
CA THR A 788 12.99 4.60 -16.75
C THR A 788 11.83 3.95 -17.53
N TRP A 789 12.08 3.40 -18.71
CA TRP A 789 11.07 2.90 -19.66
C TRP A 789 10.16 1.82 -19.06
N GLY A 790 10.67 0.94 -18.20
CA GLY A 790 9.88 -0.14 -17.61
C GLY A 790 8.68 0.37 -16.80
N ILE A 791 8.89 1.39 -15.96
CA ILE A 791 7.84 1.96 -15.10
C ILE A 791 7.09 3.07 -15.84
N VAL A 792 7.82 4.03 -16.44
CA VAL A 792 7.21 5.25 -16.99
C VAL A 792 6.31 4.96 -18.18
N SER A 793 6.67 4.03 -19.06
CA SER A 793 5.89 3.77 -20.27
C SER A 793 4.49 3.26 -19.97
N LYS A 794 4.36 2.37 -18.98
CA LYS A 794 3.07 1.81 -18.55
C LYS A 794 2.21 2.83 -17.83
N ILE A 795 2.81 3.63 -16.93
CA ILE A 795 2.11 4.73 -16.25
C ILE A 795 1.62 5.73 -17.30
N TYR A 796 2.50 6.19 -18.18
CA TYR A 796 2.19 7.21 -19.17
C TYR A 796 1.10 6.78 -20.15
N ALA A 797 1.17 5.55 -20.67
CA ALA A 797 0.15 4.99 -21.55
C ALA A 797 -1.25 5.01 -20.91
N SER A 798 -1.33 4.84 -19.58
CA SER A 798 -2.60 4.88 -18.84
C SER A 798 -3.06 6.30 -18.46
N GLU A 799 -2.13 7.23 -18.19
CA GLU A 799 -2.42 8.61 -17.75
C GLU A 799 -2.97 9.47 -18.88
N ILE A 800 -2.50 9.27 -20.13
CA ILE A 800 -2.93 10.08 -21.28
C ILE A 800 -4.33 9.74 -21.80
N GLN A 801 -4.93 8.65 -21.30
CA GLN A 801 -6.24 8.18 -21.74
C GLN A 801 -7.38 8.68 -20.83
N PRO A 802 -8.47 9.19 -21.42
CA PRO A 802 -9.72 9.49 -20.71
C PRO A 802 -10.31 8.27 -20.01
N GLY A 803 -11.07 8.51 -18.93
CA GLY A 803 -11.63 7.43 -18.10
C GLY A 803 -12.42 6.37 -18.88
N ASN A 804 -13.26 6.80 -19.82
CA ASN A 804 -14.12 5.95 -20.65
C ASN A 804 -13.38 5.08 -21.68
N THR A 805 -12.20 5.53 -22.14
CA THR A 805 -11.42 4.86 -23.19
C THR A 805 -10.16 4.18 -22.64
N ARG A 806 -9.80 4.44 -21.38
CA ARG A 806 -8.57 3.95 -20.74
C ARG A 806 -8.42 2.44 -20.79
N ALA A 807 -9.47 1.69 -20.42
CA ALA A 807 -9.42 0.23 -20.41
C ALA A 807 -9.16 -0.32 -21.82
N ALA A 808 -9.96 0.11 -22.80
CA ALA A 808 -9.81 -0.31 -24.20
C ALA A 808 -8.46 0.11 -24.79
N ALA A 809 -8.03 1.36 -24.61
CA ALA A 809 -6.74 1.86 -25.10
C ALA A 809 -5.56 1.08 -24.54
N ASN A 810 -5.55 0.83 -23.22
CA ASN A 810 -4.51 0.05 -22.56
C ASN A 810 -4.49 -1.40 -23.05
N SER A 811 -5.65 -2.02 -23.28
CA SER A 811 -5.74 -3.38 -23.82
C SER A 811 -5.18 -3.49 -25.23
N VAL A 812 -5.52 -2.57 -26.13
CA VAL A 812 -4.97 -2.56 -27.49
C VAL A 812 -3.46 -2.29 -27.46
N ALA A 813 -3.01 -1.34 -26.63
CA ALA A 813 -1.59 -1.03 -26.49
C ALA A 813 -0.79 -2.19 -25.87
N MET A 814 -1.37 -2.91 -24.91
CA MET A 814 -0.78 -4.14 -24.37
C MET A 814 -0.75 -5.26 -25.42
N GLY A 815 -1.80 -5.42 -26.23
CA GLY A 815 -1.79 -6.36 -27.36
C GLY A 815 -0.67 -6.06 -28.35
N LEU A 816 -0.46 -4.80 -28.72
CA LEU A 816 0.65 -4.40 -29.57
C LEU A 816 2.01 -4.62 -28.89
N SER A 817 2.10 -4.41 -27.58
CA SER A 817 3.29 -4.76 -26.81
C SER A 817 3.57 -6.27 -26.85
N PHE A 818 2.57 -7.13 -26.73
CA PHE A 818 2.75 -8.58 -26.85
C PHE A 818 3.22 -8.99 -28.25
N PHE A 819 2.64 -8.39 -29.28
CA PHE A 819 3.02 -8.66 -30.66
C PHE A 819 4.47 -8.24 -30.95
N THR A 820 4.86 -7.06 -30.51
CA THR A 820 6.24 -6.56 -30.69
C THR A 820 7.25 -7.34 -29.86
N ASN A 821 6.90 -7.74 -28.63
CA ASN A 821 7.72 -8.64 -27.83
C ASN A 821 7.88 -10.01 -28.53
N TRP A 822 6.79 -10.61 -29.03
CA TRP A 822 6.86 -11.83 -29.84
C TRP A 822 7.85 -11.70 -30.99
N LEU A 823 7.77 -10.61 -31.75
CA LEU A 823 8.66 -10.36 -32.88
C LEU A 823 10.12 -10.31 -32.42
N VAL A 824 10.43 -9.55 -31.35
CA VAL A 824 11.79 -9.43 -30.79
C VAL A 824 12.31 -10.79 -30.33
N ALA A 825 11.52 -11.54 -29.56
CA ALA A 825 11.89 -12.85 -29.06
C ALA A 825 12.14 -13.86 -30.20
N LEU A 826 11.34 -13.81 -31.27
CA LEU A 826 11.53 -14.67 -32.44
C LEU A 826 12.79 -14.33 -33.23
N ILE A 827 13.02 -13.05 -33.54
CA ILE A 827 14.11 -12.63 -34.43
C ILE A 827 15.47 -12.60 -33.74
N THR A 828 15.53 -12.38 -32.42
CA THR A 828 16.80 -12.24 -31.69
C THR A 828 17.77 -13.40 -31.92
N PRO A 829 17.39 -14.69 -31.72
CA PRO A 829 18.32 -15.79 -31.95
C PRO A 829 18.75 -15.89 -33.42
N ILE A 830 17.87 -15.53 -34.37
CA ILE A 830 18.18 -15.51 -35.81
C ILE A 830 19.21 -14.42 -36.12
N LEU A 831 19.04 -13.23 -35.55
CA LEU A 831 19.96 -12.10 -35.73
C LEU A 831 21.33 -12.35 -35.08
N LEU A 832 21.35 -12.94 -33.88
CA LEU A 832 22.58 -13.29 -33.19
C LEU A 832 23.37 -14.41 -33.88
N ASP A 833 22.69 -15.33 -34.55
CA ASP A 833 23.31 -16.37 -35.37
C ASP A 833 23.89 -15.79 -36.68
N ALA A 834 23.19 -14.83 -37.29
CA ALA A 834 23.63 -14.18 -38.52
C ALA A 834 24.74 -13.13 -38.32
N SER A 835 24.76 -12.42 -37.18
CA SER A 835 25.74 -11.36 -36.91
C SER A 835 26.00 -11.18 -35.42
N ALA A 836 27.29 -11.07 -35.06
CA ALA A 836 27.72 -10.79 -33.68
C ALA A 836 27.36 -9.37 -33.19
N PHE A 837 27.04 -8.42 -34.08
CA PHE A 837 26.82 -7.02 -33.71
C PHE A 837 25.50 -6.42 -34.22
N GLY A 838 24.93 -6.96 -35.31
CA GLY A 838 23.80 -6.35 -36.03
C GLY A 838 22.55 -6.17 -35.16
N ALA A 839 22.24 -7.13 -34.28
CA ALA A 839 21.10 -7.06 -33.37
C ALA A 839 21.18 -5.83 -32.44
N TYR A 840 22.36 -5.52 -31.90
CA TYR A 840 22.55 -4.40 -30.98
C TYR A 840 22.40 -3.05 -31.68
N PHE A 841 22.92 -2.89 -32.90
CA PHE A 841 22.71 -1.66 -33.68
C PHE A 841 21.24 -1.48 -34.06
N LEU A 842 20.53 -2.55 -34.42
CA LEU A 842 19.11 -2.50 -34.71
C LEU A 842 18.32 -2.02 -33.48
N PHE A 843 18.45 -2.69 -32.33
CA PHE A 843 17.71 -2.34 -31.12
C PHE A 843 18.10 -0.97 -30.57
N GLY A 844 19.40 -0.65 -30.54
CA GLY A 844 19.88 0.66 -30.12
C GLY A 844 19.42 1.80 -31.04
N GLY A 845 19.35 1.56 -32.35
CA GLY A 845 18.85 2.52 -33.33
C GLY A 845 17.35 2.76 -33.18
N LEU A 846 16.56 1.68 -33.03
CA LEU A 846 15.12 1.76 -32.75
C LEU A 846 14.84 2.50 -31.43
N ALA A 847 15.63 2.23 -30.39
CA ALA A 847 15.53 2.96 -29.12
C ALA A 847 15.83 4.46 -29.27
N LEU A 848 16.85 4.82 -30.07
CA LEU A 848 17.20 6.22 -30.34
C LEU A 848 16.10 6.94 -31.14
N CYS A 849 15.60 6.31 -32.20
CA CYS A 849 14.50 6.84 -32.99
C CYS A 849 13.24 7.05 -32.13
N THR A 850 12.92 6.08 -31.27
CA THR A 850 11.81 6.19 -30.31
C THR A 850 12.01 7.38 -29.39
N THR A 851 13.22 7.55 -28.86
CA THR A 851 13.59 8.69 -28.02
C THR A 851 13.37 10.03 -28.73
N GLY A 852 13.74 10.13 -30.00
CA GLY A 852 13.49 11.31 -30.82
C GLY A 852 11.99 11.62 -30.99
N VAL A 853 11.17 10.59 -31.24
CA VAL A 853 9.70 10.73 -31.33
C VAL A 853 9.11 11.18 -29.99
N LEU A 854 9.52 10.57 -28.87
CA LEU A 854 9.06 10.98 -27.54
C LEU A 854 9.50 12.41 -27.22
N ALA A 855 10.73 12.80 -27.58
CA ALA A 855 11.21 14.16 -27.41
C ALA A 855 10.38 15.20 -28.19
N ALA A 856 9.82 14.83 -29.34
CA ALA A 856 8.97 15.71 -30.14
C ALA A 856 7.50 15.74 -29.67
N TYR A 857 6.90 14.59 -29.35
CA TYR A 857 5.45 14.45 -29.21
C TYR A 857 4.95 14.15 -27.80
N MET A 858 5.81 13.80 -26.84
CA MET A 858 5.38 13.41 -25.48
C MET A 858 5.17 14.64 -24.57
N PRO A 859 3.93 15.05 -24.25
CA PRO A 859 3.69 16.05 -23.22
C PRO A 859 4.04 15.52 -21.82
N GLU A 860 4.41 16.42 -20.92
CA GLU A 860 4.62 16.09 -19.50
C GLU A 860 3.27 15.93 -18.78
N THR A 861 3.10 14.80 -18.07
CA THR A 861 1.87 14.46 -17.35
C THR A 861 2.01 14.62 -15.84
N ARG A 862 3.24 14.73 -15.31
CA ARG A 862 3.48 14.80 -13.87
C ARG A 862 2.73 15.95 -13.21
N GLY A 863 1.98 15.63 -12.14
CA GLY A 863 1.29 16.61 -11.29
C GLY A 863 0.09 17.29 -11.96
N ARG A 864 -0.34 16.82 -13.12
CA ARG A 864 -1.52 17.34 -13.83
C ARG A 864 -2.73 16.46 -13.55
N SER A 865 -3.90 17.09 -13.47
CA SER A 865 -5.17 16.36 -13.46
C SER A 865 -5.38 15.64 -14.79
N LEU A 866 -6.18 14.58 -14.79
CA LEU A 866 -6.46 13.79 -16.01
C LEU A 866 -7.13 14.64 -17.09
N GLU A 867 -7.88 15.66 -16.68
CA GLU A 867 -8.60 16.62 -17.52
C GLU A 867 -7.62 17.61 -18.18
N ASN A 868 -6.67 18.15 -17.41
CA ASN A 868 -5.65 19.08 -17.91
C ASN A 868 -4.65 18.41 -18.86
N ILE A 869 -4.46 17.10 -18.73
CA ILE A 869 -3.67 16.31 -19.71
C ILE A 869 -4.39 16.28 -21.07
N GLN A 870 -5.73 16.25 -21.10
CA GLN A 870 -6.48 16.24 -22.36
C GLN A 870 -6.28 17.53 -23.13
N GLU A 871 -6.29 18.68 -22.45
CA GLU A 871 -6.02 19.99 -23.07
C GLU A 871 -4.63 20.08 -23.70
N ALA A 872 -3.63 19.40 -23.13
CA ALA A 872 -2.27 19.40 -23.67
C ALA A 872 -2.19 18.75 -25.06
N PHE A 873 -3.10 17.84 -25.40
CA PHE A 873 -3.19 17.23 -26.73
C PHE A 873 -4.01 18.05 -27.74
N HIS A 874 -4.76 19.06 -27.27
CA HIS A 874 -5.46 20.00 -28.14
C HIS A 874 -4.55 21.14 -28.64
N ARG A 875 -3.37 21.33 -28.02
CA ARG A 875 -2.35 22.27 -28.46
C ARG A 875 -1.25 21.51 -29.22
N PRO A 876 -0.87 21.89 -30.46
CA PRO A 876 0.18 21.20 -31.19
C PRO A 876 1.52 21.29 -30.44
N ALA A 877 2.10 20.14 -30.09
CA ALA A 877 3.35 20.02 -29.32
C ALA A 877 4.56 20.70 -30.00
N VAL A 878 4.49 20.87 -31.32
CA VAL A 878 5.51 21.52 -32.16
C VAL A 878 5.76 22.99 -31.77
N CYS A 879 4.83 23.63 -31.04
CA CYS A 879 4.97 25.01 -30.58
C CYS A 879 5.92 25.18 -29.36
N SER A 880 6.37 24.08 -28.74
CA SER A 880 7.28 24.13 -27.58
C SER A 880 8.74 24.31 -27.97
N ILE A 881 9.20 23.68 -29.07
CA ILE A 881 10.59 23.76 -29.53
C ILE A 881 10.87 25.14 -30.15
N THR A 882 9.91 25.68 -30.90
CA THR A 882 9.98 27.05 -31.43
C THR A 882 10.05 28.10 -30.33
N ARG A 883 9.56 27.80 -29.10
CA ARG A 883 9.65 28.69 -27.94
C ARG A 883 11.06 28.77 -27.34
N TYR A 884 11.81 27.67 -27.36
CA TYR A 884 13.22 27.62 -26.92
C TYR A 884 14.21 28.06 -28.01
N LEU A 885 13.86 27.87 -29.29
CA LEU A 885 14.66 28.35 -30.41
C LEU A 885 14.36 29.81 -30.78
N ARG A 886 13.22 30.38 -30.36
CA ARG A 886 12.86 31.80 -30.62
C ARG A 886 13.93 32.78 -30.15
N PRO A 887 14.48 32.69 -28.93
CA PRO A 887 15.54 33.58 -28.46
C PRO A 887 16.82 33.41 -29.29
N LEU A 888 17.16 32.18 -29.69
CA LEU A 888 18.35 31.88 -30.48
C LEU A 888 18.22 32.42 -31.91
N ILE A 889 17.08 32.17 -32.57
CA ILE A 889 16.77 32.68 -33.91
C ILE A 889 16.66 34.20 -33.92
N LEU A 890 16.07 34.81 -32.88
CA LEU A 890 16.03 36.27 -32.72
C LEU A 890 17.43 36.84 -32.47
N SER A 891 18.28 36.17 -31.69
CA SER A 891 19.67 36.60 -31.46
C SER A 891 20.54 36.49 -32.71
N LEU A 892 20.33 35.46 -33.54
CA LEU A 892 21.00 35.30 -34.84
C LEU A 892 20.50 36.33 -35.84
N ARG A 893 19.20 36.62 -35.86
CA ARG A 893 18.61 37.68 -36.70
C ARG A 893 19.11 39.07 -36.29
N HIS A 894 19.26 39.35 -35.00
CA HIS A 894 19.82 40.62 -34.51
C HIS A 894 21.31 40.78 -34.86
N ARG A 895 22.08 39.69 -34.88
CA ARG A 895 23.49 39.70 -35.31
C ARG A 895 23.68 39.83 -36.83
N VAL A 896 22.74 39.31 -37.62
CA VAL A 896 22.77 39.46 -39.09
C VAL A 896 22.30 40.85 -39.52
N VAL A 897 21.33 41.44 -38.80
CA VAL A 897 20.84 42.80 -39.06
C VAL A 897 21.82 43.87 -38.60
N ASN A 898 22.53 43.68 -37.48
CA ASN A 898 23.51 44.65 -36.95
C ASN A 898 24.96 44.33 -37.39
N ASN A 899 25.15 43.66 -38.53
CA ASN A 899 26.48 43.48 -39.09
C ASN A 899 26.90 44.79 -39.78
N PRO A 900 27.98 45.47 -39.36
CA PRO A 900 28.41 46.76 -39.95
C PRO A 900 28.71 46.68 -41.46
N ALA A 901 28.88 45.48 -42.03
CA ALA A 901 29.00 45.26 -43.47
C ALA A 901 27.67 45.43 -44.25
N ASN A 902 26.52 45.38 -43.58
CA ASN A 902 25.20 45.55 -44.23
C ASN A 902 24.72 47.02 -44.24
N GLU A 903 25.24 47.88 -43.35
CA GLU A 903 24.93 49.32 -43.35
C GLU A 903 25.53 50.06 -44.56
N GLU A 904 26.68 49.60 -45.09
CA GLU A 904 27.28 50.15 -46.32
C GLU A 904 26.43 49.85 -47.57
N ILE A 905 25.73 48.71 -47.61
CA ILE A 905 24.91 48.30 -48.76
C ILE A 905 23.55 49.02 -48.77
N GLU A 906 23.02 49.41 -47.60
CA GLU A 906 21.72 50.09 -47.49
C GLU A 906 21.82 51.62 -47.72
N MET A 907 22.94 52.24 -47.36
CA MET A 907 23.18 53.67 -47.64
C MET A 907 23.28 54.00 -49.13
N GLU A 908 23.73 53.06 -49.96
CA GLU A 908 23.84 53.25 -51.41
C GLU A 908 22.48 53.11 -52.13
N ARG A 909 21.52 52.40 -51.53
CA ARG A 909 20.17 52.17 -52.09
C ARG A 909 19.16 53.26 -51.75
N GLN A 910 19.30 53.94 -50.61
CA GLN A 910 18.33 54.96 -50.18
C GLN A 910 18.44 56.30 -50.91
N ASN A 911 19.49 56.52 -51.70
CA ASN A 911 19.66 57.77 -52.45
C ASN A 911 18.93 57.81 -53.81
N GLN A 912 18.15 56.78 -54.18
CA GLN A 912 17.61 56.66 -55.55
C GLN A 912 16.09 56.62 -55.72
N THR A 913 15.26 56.63 -54.69
CA THR A 913 13.79 56.61 -54.91
C THR A 913 13.03 57.47 -53.92
N GLY A 914 12.69 58.69 -54.34
CA GLY A 914 11.69 59.53 -53.69
C GLY A 914 10.26 59.21 -54.14
N SER A 915 9.32 59.73 -53.36
CA SER A 915 7.87 59.86 -53.58
C SER A 915 6.98 58.61 -53.40
N ALA A 916 6.24 58.58 -52.28
CA ALA A 916 4.77 58.58 -52.26
C ALA A 916 4.22 58.62 -50.82
N GLU A 917 3.24 59.49 -50.60
CA GLU A 917 2.58 59.82 -49.33
C GLU A 917 1.53 58.79 -48.86
N ALA A 918 1.14 58.98 -47.59
CA ALA A 918 0.27 58.18 -46.73
C ALA A 918 -1.24 58.26 -47.03
N ILE A 919 -2.00 57.20 -46.68
CA ILE A 919 -3.42 57.28 -46.25
C ILE A 919 -3.72 56.23 -45.15
N SER A 920 -4.42 56.66 -44.10
CA SER A 920 -4.86 55.96 -42.88
C SER A 920 -6.26 55.32 -42.98
N ILE A 921 -6.54 54.19 -42.31
CA ILE A 921 -7.90 53.79 -41.83
C ILE A 921 -7.81 53.03 -40.48
N SER A 922 -8.70 53.40 -39.54
CA SER A 922 -8.95 52.88 -38.19
C SER A 922 -9.94 51.69 -38.14
N HIS A 923 -9.94 50.90 -37.05
CA HIS A 923 -10.90 49.79 -36.83
C HIS A 923 -11.71 49.97 -35.51
N GLU A 924 -13.04 50.00 -35.62
CA GLU A 924 -14.04 49.84 -34.56
C GLU A 924 -15.12 48.81 -35.03
N GLY A 925 -15.78 48.10 -34.09
CA GLY A 925 -17.18 47.63 -34.27
C GLY A 925 -17.52 46.12 -34.36
N VAL A 926 -17.60 45.43 -33.21
CA VAL A 926 -18.79 44.73 -32.61
C VAL A 926 -19.78 43.83 -33.41
N THR A 927 -20.02 42.62 -32.84
CA THR A 927 -21.19 41.66 -32.86
C THR A 927 -21.60 40.85 -34.12
N ARG A 928 -21.78 39.51 -33.97
CA ARG A 928 -23.05 38.82 -33.56
C ARG A 928 -22.92 37.28 -33.45
N SER A 929 -23.80 36.75 -32.60
CA SER A 929 -24.13 35.36 -32.21
C SER A 929 -24.25 34.28 -33.29
N LEU A 930 -23.97 33.02 -32.90
CA LEU A 930 -24.66 31.83 -33.43
C LEU A 930 -24.78 30.74 -32.34
N ARG A 931 -26.02 30.58 -31.83
CA ARG A 931 -26.53 29.33 -31.22
C ARG A 931 -26.60 28.27 -32.31
N LEU A 932 -26.31 27.02 -31.98
CA LEU A 932 -26.74 25.87 -32.77
C LEU A 932 -27.37 24.83 -31.84
N ASP A 933 -28.64 24.59 -32.12
CA ASP A 933 -29.54 23.68 -31.45
C ASP A 933 -29.11 22.22 -31.57
N VAL A 934 -29.39 21.49 -30.50
CA VAL A 934 -29.35 20.04 -30.43
C VAL A 934 -30.67 19.51 -31.03
N ALA A 935 -30.61 18.94 -32.22
CA ALA A 935 -31.66 18.05 -32.74
C ALA A 935 -31.10 17.06 -33.77
N SER A 936 -31.47 15.79 -33.57
CA SER A 936 -31.53 14.67 -34.52
C SER A 936 -30.25 13.89 -34.92
N ALA A 937 -30.38 12.56 -34.69
CA ALA A 937 -29.72 11.37 -35.26
C ALA A 937 -28.34 10.94 -34.75
#